data_AF-R6QNF5-F1
#
_entry.id   AF-R6QNF5-F1
#
_cell.length_a   1.000
_cell.length_b   1.000
_cell.length_c   1.000
_cell.angle_alpha   90.00
_cell.angle_beta   90.00
_cell.angle_gamma   90.00
#
_symmetry.space_group_name_H-M   'P 1'
#
loop_
_entity.id
_entity.type
_entity.pdbx_description
1 polymer ?
#
loop_
_entity_poly.entity_id
_entity_poly.type
_entity_poly.pdbx_seq_one_letter_code
_entity_poly.pdbx_strand_id
1 'polypeptide(L)'
;MIKLLKKLGRNNKGSSLVIAIIAVSFVAILGTVIISSTMTNYSMRVMNYQSKKTFYSAQTALDEIYSGISTECYNQLETAYLSSVTELVNNNRAVDNATANSNMRILYLTNLKKKLDTVNGGMDTSDALSSKANLIKYMESFITRTKDSSPDKYAYVDSVGNVDFEGDKITINDVVVVYVSTKDEYYSNIAVDMVMGYPDVTFNFVDNRNHLNTYLDYCLIGMDGVAAGTSTNKIDASVTGGVFAGDESVTPSMKGLTVNNQSILSLNEAVLVSAANATVNGTLNLTSSRIWGVNFNVRTDADVSSDAASTIYLADDLNLAGNNANVMLAGALYGFGWSQNAGDSSAHSSAIVINGDKNTVDISALAKMVMAGRAYINVSDGYMTADSLGLKELQEIYLVPTRYMQITNPCVPTADKDGAVDTDALAGDDSTFFAADLLNKSNPVVRKDDGGTARYFYLNFKDNASRVQYVRRILDSSYSDRDGWAELNTIVSRCLEKLGTASIPGGDAIKTNGNLYSVNGSSISASGGAFGADELRKNCDDKYNRYKLLKMFLYDIGSDDVDDNDSKWAVDVTDGALVSINELKTTKVDGKYEKGASEEHVIDSSRSIYDYVIDTSKWDEMFSLDEYKDLEFYKSEAKAGSGSYGVVVPSGASALKISSIGVTQGVILANDRDIIVDRDFTGLIITDGNITISGDVTITADREITESTIKAIPLLKQFFFAYQGIDGDALGGDDIKSEDLLSYDNWRKNYVAETEAETK
;
A
#
# COMPACT_ATOMS: atom_id res chain seq x y z
N MET A 1 92.14 7.73 62.78
CA MET A 1 92.73 6.92 61.68
C MET A 1 94.15 7.36 61.27
N ILE A 2 94.47 8.66 61.30
CA ILE A 2 95.80 9.19 60.91
C ILE A 2 96.94 8.92 61.95
N LYS A 3 96.61 8.67 63.22
CA LYS A 3 97.61 8.26 64.25
C LYS A 3 97.98 6.77 64.25
N LEU A 4 97.24 5.91 63.54
CA LEU A 4 97.59 4.49 63.37
C LEU A 4 98.52 4.24 62.17
N LEU A 5 98.51 5.15 61.18
CA LEU A 5 99.27 5.01 59.93
C LEU A 5 100.78 5.25 60.08
N LYS A 6 101.25 5.93 61.16
CA LYS A 6 102.68 6.18 61.41
C LYS A 6 103.43 5.04 62.12
N LYS A 7 102.76 3.94 62.52
CA LYS A 7 103.37 2.81 63.26
C LYS A 7 103.48 1.51 62.44
N LEU A 8 103.23 1.56 61.13
CA LEU A 8 103.27 0.42 60.20
C LEU A 8 104.56 0.33 59.37
N GLY A 9 105.58 1.12 59.69
CA GLY A 9 106.80 1.25 58.86
C GLY A 9 107.88 0.17 59.00
N ARG A 10 107.75 -0.87 59.84
CA ARG A 10 108.80 -1.91 60.00
C ARG A 10 108.24 -3.27 60.50
N ASN A 11 107.43 -3.97 59.69
CA ASN A 11 107.32 -5.45 59.74
C ASN A 11 106.42 -5.98 58.61
N ASN A 12 107.00 -6.59 57.57
CA ASN A 12 106.27 -7.09 56.40
C ASN A 12 105.50 -8.41 56.63
N LYS A 13 105.44 -8.95 57.85
CA LYS A 13 104.72 -10.21 58.15
C LYS A 13 103.21 -10.05 58.44
N GLY A 14 102.70 -8.81 58.56
CA GLY A 14 101.27 -8.51 58.69
C GLY A 14 100.64 -7.83 57.47
N SER A 15 101.46 -7.35 56.52
CA SER A 15 101.01 -6.64 55.32
C SER A 15 100.22 -7.56 54.38
N SER A 16 100.59 -8.84 54.27
CA SER A 16 99.85 -9.81 53.44
C SER A 16 98.42 -10.07 53.94
N LEU A 17 98.20 -10.07 55.26
CA LEU A 17 96.86 -10.24 55.85
C LEU A 17 95.99 -9.00 55.60
N VAL A 18 96.55 -7.79 55.78
CA VAL A 18 95.84 -6.54 55.53
C VAL A 18 95.50 -6.38 54.04
N ILE A 19 96.41 -6.74 53.13
CA ILE A 19 96.15 -6.75 51.68
C ILE A 19 95.08 -7.77 51.32
N ALA A 20 95.10 -8.97 51.91
CA ALA A 20 94.07 -9.98 51.70
C ALA A 20 92.69 -9.52 52.18
N ILE A 21 92.61 -8.86 53.34
CA ILE A 21 91.36 -8.29 53.85
C ILE A 21 90.84 -7.18 52.94
N ILE A 22 91.72 -6.25 52.51
CA ILE A 22 91.34 -5.18 51.57
C ILE A 22 90.87 -5.76 50.23
N ALA A 23 91.55 -6.78 49.70
CA ALA A 23 91.17 -7.44 48.45
C ALA A 23 89.81 -8.15 48.57
N VAL A 24 89.58 -8.89 49.66
CA VAL A 24 88.28 -9.54 49.94
C VAL A 24 87.17 -8.52 50.14
N SER A 25 87.43 -7.42 50.87
CA SER A 25 86.48 -6.31 51.01
C SER A 25 86.18 -5.64 49.66
N PHE A 26 87.18 -5.46 48.80
CA PHE A 26 86.97 -4.90 47.47
C PHE A 26 86.11 -5.82 46.60
N VAL A 27 86.37 -7.13 46.60
CA VAL A 27 85.54 -8.12 45.89
C VAL A 27 84.11 -8.16 46.47
N ALA A 28 83.94 -8.06 47.79
CA ALA A 28 82.63 -8.00 48.43
C ALA A 28 81.85 -6.72 48.06
N ILE A 29 82.52 -5.57 48.02
CA ILE A 29 81.91 -4.31 47.55
C ILE A 29 81.51 -4.44 46.07
N LEU A 30 82.39 -4.98 45.23
CA LEU A 30 82.13 -5.16 43.79
C LEU A 30 80.95 -6.11 43.55
N GLY A 31 80.91 -7.23 44.29
CA GLY A 31 79.77 -8.16 44.29
C GLY A 31 78.48 -7.49 44.74
N THR A 32 78.52 -6.66 45.78
CA THR A 32 77.34 -5.92 46.28
C THR A 32 76.85 -4.90 45.24
N VAL A 33 77.74 -4.19 44.57
CA VAL A 33 77.40 -3.23 43.51
C VAL A 33 76.76 -3.94 42.30
N ILE A 34 77.31 -5.08 41.87
CA ILE A 34 76.73 -5.88 40.77
C ILE A 34 75.35 -6.42 41.14
N ILE A 35 75.20 -6.98 42.35
CA ILE A 35 73.90 -7.48 42.85
C ILE A 35 72.90 -6.34 42.96
N SER A 36 73.30 -5.18 43.48
CA SER A 36 72.45 -4.00 43.58
C SER A 36 72.01 -3.49 42.20
N SER A 37 72.93 -3.37 41.24
CA SER A 37 72.60 -2.97 39.86
C SER A 37 71.66 -3.97 39.17
N THR A 38 71.91 -5.27 39.38
CA THR A 38 71.06 -6.36 38.86
C THR A 38 69.67 -6.33 39.51
N MET A 39 69.59 -6.10 40.83
CA MET A 39 68.34 -5.99 41.57
C MET A 39 67.54 -4.77 41.12
N THR A 40 68.16 -3.60 40.96
CA THR A 40 67.50 -2.40 40.43
C THR A 40 66.99 -2.65 39.00
N ASN A 41 67.78 -3.27 38.13
CA ASN A 41 67.33 -3.65 36.78
C ASN A 41 66.17 -4.65 36.79
N TYR A 42 66.20 -5.63 37.69
CA TYR A 42 65.10 -6.59 37.86
C TYR A 42 63.84 -5.88 38.36
N SER A 43 63.94 -5.05 39.41
CA SER A 43 62.84 -4.22 39.93
C SER A 43 62.27 -3.30 38.85
N MET A 44 63.10 -2.65 38.02
CA MET A 44 62.63 -1.84 36.89
C MET A 44 61.90 -2.68 35.84
N ARG A 45 62.35 -3.90 35.54
CA ARG A 45 61.65 -4.81 34.61
C ARG A 45 60.31 -5.28 35.14
N VAL A 46 60.24 -5.63 36.43
CA VAL A 46 58.98 -6.02 37.10
C VAL A 46 58.01 -4.83 37.14
N MET A 47 58.49 -3.64 37.49
CA MET A 47 57.71 -2.40 37.48
C MET A 47 57.17 -2.10 36.07
N ASN A 48 58.01 -2.19 35.03
CA ASN A 48 57.58 -1.98 33.64
C ASN A 48 56.55 -3.02 33.19
N TYR A 49 56.72 -4.29 33.59
CA TYR A 49 55.78 -5.35 33.28
C TYR A 49 54.41 -5.11 33.95
N GLN A 50 54.41 -4.78 35.24
CA GLN A 50 53.18 -4.51 35.98
C GLN A 50 52.49 -3.24 35.48
N SER A 51 53.24 -2.15 35.23
CA SER A 51 52.71 -0.92 34.63
C SER A 51 52.06 -1.16 33.26
N LYS A 52 52.68 -2.02 32.43
CA LYS A 52 52.10 -2.39 31.12
C LYS A 52 50.80 -3.19 31.29
N LYS A 53 50.77 -4.10 32.27
CA LYS A 53 49.61 -4.93 32.56
C LYS A 53 48.43 -4.13 33.15
N THR A 54 48.69 -3.23 34.09
CA THR A 54 47.66 -2.33 34.65
C THR A 54 47.16 -1.35 33.60
N PHE A 55 48.04 -0.86 32.72
CA PHE A 55 47.65 -0.03 31.57
C PHE A 55 46.71 -0.77 30.61
N TYR A 56 47.01 -2.01 30.22
CA TYR A 56 46.08 -2.78 29.38
C TYR A 56 44.76 -3.05 30.07
N SER A 57 44.76 -3.20 31.39
CA SER A 57 43.52 -3.37 32.16
C SER A 57 42.69 -2.08 32.22
N ALA A 58 43.34 -0.92 32.33
CA ALA A 58 42.68 0.38 32.19
C ALA A 58 42.14 0.59 30.77
N GLN A 59 42.87 0.13 29.74
CA GLN A 59 42.41 0.16 28.36
C GLN A 59 41.18 -0.73 28.17
N THR A 60 41.15 -1.95 28.73
CA THR A 60 39.96 -2.78 28.69
C THR A 60 38.75 -2.12 29.35
N ALA A 61 38.92 -1.46 30.50
CA ALA A 61 37.82 -0.72 31.12
C ALA A 61 37.36 0.47 30.27
N LEU A 62 38.28 1.13 29.58
CA LEU A 62 37.96 2.19 28.63
C LEU A 62 37.20 1.64 27.40
N ASP A 63 37.60 0.49 26.87
CA ASP A 63 36.92 -0.22 25.77
C ASP A 63 35.50 -0.68 26.17
N GLU A 64 35.30 -1.06 27.44
CA GLU A 64 33.96 -1.37 27.99
C GLU A 64 33.06 -0.11 28.02
N ILE A 65 33.59 1.03 28.45
CA ILE A 65 32.87 2.32 28.41
C ILE A 65 32.58 2.73 26.96
N TYR A 66 33.55 2.54 26.05
CA TYR A 66 33.36 2.76 24.61
C TYR A 66 32.16 1.98 24.10
N SER A 67 32.14 0.67 24.35
CA SER A 67 31.07 -0.22 23.89
C SER A 67 29.72 0.17 24.45
N GLY A 68 29.66 0.59 25.72
CA GLY A 68 28.42 1.05 26.36
C GLY A 68 27.87 2.33 25.72
N ILE A 69 28.73 3.33 25.51
CA ILE A 69 28.35 4.60 24.89
C ILE A 69 28.02 4.41 23.40
N SER A 70 28.80 3.61 22.65
CA SER A 70 28.49 3.26 21.27
C SER A 70 27.13 2.58 21.14
N THR A 71 26.78 1.67 22.05
CA THR A 71 25.46 1.02 22.07
C THR A 71 24.34 2.04 22.29
N GLU A 72 24.54 3.01 23.17
CA GLU A 72 23.57 4.09 23.37
C GLU A 72 23.46 4.99 22.12
N CYS A 73 24.58 5.34 21.47
CA CYS A 73 24.58 6.05 20.19
C CYS A 73 23.78 5.29 19.12
N TYR A 74 23.92 3.97 19.04
CA TYR A 74 23.12 3.14 18.14
C TYR A 74 21.62 3.20 18.46
N ASN A 75 21.23 3.05 19.73
CA ASN A 75 19.83 3.11 20.13
C ASN A 75 19.19 4.48 19.80
N GLN A 76 19.95 5.56 19.96
CA GLN A 76 19.47 6.91 19.61
C GLN A 76 19.41 7.12 18.09
N LEU A 77 20.36 6.54 17.33
CA LEU A 77 20.34 6.54 15.87
C LEU A 77 19.14 5.74 15.34
N GLU A 78 18.86 4.56 15.91
CA GLU A 78 17.69 3.74 15.61
C GLU A 78 16.39 4.49 15.91
N THR A 79 16.29 5.14 17.07
CA THR A 79 15.12 5.95 17.43
C THR A 79 14.91 7.12 16.46
N ALA A 80 15.99 7.80 16.06
CA ALA A 80 15.94 8.88 15.08
C ALA A 80 15.56 8.37 13.69
N TYR A 81 16.12 7.23 13.26
CA TYR A 81 15.78 6.56 12.01
C TYR A 81 14.29 6.20 11.97
N LEU A 82 13.78 5.50 12.99
CA LEU A 82 12.37 5.13 13.11
C LEU A 82 11.46 6.36 13.13
N SER A 83 11.86 7.42 13.83
CA SER A 83 11.10 8.69 13.87
C SER A 83 11.08 9.39 12.51
N SER A 84 12.17 9.37 11.76
CA SER A 84 12.25 9.97 10.42
C SER A 84 11.48 9.15 9.38
N VAL A 85 11.49 7.83 9.47
CA VAL A 85 10.58 6.96 8.70
C VAL A 85 9.13 7.26 9.05
N THR A 86 8.83 7.45 10.34
CA THR A 86 7.48 7.78 10.82
C THR A 86 7.01 9.18 10.41
N GLU A 87 7.90 10.18 10.35
CA GLU A 87 7.57 11.56 9.92
C GLU A 87 7.31 11.65 8.41
N LEU A 88 7.96 10.80 7.61
CA LEU A 88 7.69 10.65 6.18
C LEU A 88 6.28 10.14 5.89
N VAL A 89 5.67 9.41 6.85
CA VAL A 89 4.35 8.77 6.72
C VAL A 89 3.23 9.60 7.35
N ASN A 90 3.50 10.38 8.41
CA ASN A 90 2.45 10.97 9.26
C ASN A 90 1.92 12.36 8.87
N ASN A 91 2.49 13.02 7.86
CA ASN A 91 2.01 14.34 7.42
C ASN A 91 1.63 14.25 5.95
N ASN A 92 0.46 14.78 5.57
CA ASN A 92 -0.06 14.89 4.19
C ASN A 92 0.82 15.75 3.24
N ARG A 93 2.15 15.66 3.34
CA ARG A 93 3.19 16.27 2.50
C ARG A 93 4.36 15.29 2.46
N ALA A 94 4.74 14.85 1.26
CA ALA A 94 6.00 14.16 1.06
C ALA A 94 7.15 15.08 1.50
N VAL A 95 7.89 14.67 2.53
CA VAL A 95 9.16 15.31 2.90
C VAL A 95 10.24 14.69 2.01
N ASP A 96 11.01 15.50 1.29
CA ASP A 96 12.07 14.96 0.43
C ASP A 96 13.16 14.25 1.26
N ASN A 97 13.89 13.32 0.62
CA ASN A 97 14.91 12.50 1.30
C ASN A 97 16.02 13.37 1.93
N ALA A 98 16.31 14.54 1.35
CA ALA A 98 17.31 15.48 1.87
C ALA A 98 16.87 16.12 3.20
N THR A 99 15.61 16.55 3.27
CA THR A 99 15.00 17.13 4.46
C THR A 99 14.79 16.08 5.55
N ALA A 100 14.42 14.84 5.17
CA ALA A 100 14.31 13.72 6.09
C ALA A 100 15.67 13.36 6.74
N ASN A 101 16.75 13.35 5.96
CA ASN A 101 18.12 13.15 6.50
C ASN A 101 18.54 14.31 7.41
N SER A 102 18.23 15.56 7.04
CA SER A 102 18.50 16.72 7.89
C SER A 102 17.72 16.66 9.21
N ASN A 103 16.44 16.26 9.18
CA ASN A 103 15.63 16.07 10.37
C ASN A 103 16.15 14.93 11.23
N MET A 104 16.47 13.77 10.64
CA MET A 104 17.07 12.63 11.36
C MET A 104 18.34 13.05 12.11
N ARG A 105 19.21 13.83 11.45
CA ARG A 105 20.44 14.35 12.05
C ARG A 105 20.16 15.23 13.26
N ILE A 106 19.18 16.13 13.16
CA ILE A 106 18.75 17.00 14.26
C ILE A 106 18.13 16.18 15.40
N LEU A 107 17.29 15.20 15.09
CA LEU A 107 16.64 14.33 16.07
C LEU A 107 17.65 13.46 16.82
N TYR A 108 18.62 12.87 16.12
CA TYR A 108 19.70 12.09 16.72
C TYR A 108 20.47 12.90 17.76
N LEU A 109 20.96 14.09 17.39
CA LEU A 109 21.72 14.96 18.29
C LEU A 109 20.86 15.45 19.47
N THR A 110 19.57 15.73 19.22
CA THR A 110 18.63 16.17 20.26
C THR A 110 18.35 15.05 21.28
N ASN A 111 18.16 13.82 20.82
CA ASN A 111 17.89 12.68 21.69
C ASN A 111 19.12 12.28 22.50
N LEU A 112 20.30 12.29 21.88
CA LEU A 112 21.57 12.07 22.56
C LEU A 112 21.82 13.13 23.64
N LYS A 113 21.57 14.41 23.31
CA LYS A 113 21.65 15.51 24.28
C LYS A 113 20.68 15.32 25.44
N LYS A 114 19.40 15.01 25.18
CA LYS A 114 18.41 14.76 26.23
C LYS A 114 18.82 13.60 27.14
N LYS A 115 19.37 12.52 26.57
CA LYS A 115 19.81 11.36 27.34
C LYS A 115 20.97 11.71 28.26
N LEU A 116 21.98 12.43 27.74
CA LEU A 116 23.10 12.94 28.51
C LEU A 116 22.64 13.94 29.58
N ASP A 117 21.70 14.84 29.28
CA ASP A 117 21.15 15.83 30.22
C ASP A 117 20.30 15.17 31.33
N THR A 118 19.56 14.10 31.00
CA THR A 118 18.77 13.34 31.98
C THR A 118 19.68 12.62 32.97
N VAL A 119 20.79 12.04 32.47
CA VAL A 119 21.85 11.48 33.30
C VAL A 119 22.54 12.58 34.12
N ASN A 120 22.75 13.76 33.54
CA ASN A 120 23.37 14.92 34.19
C ASN A 120 22.46 15.63 35.21
N GLY A 121 21.26 15.09 35.48
CA GLY A 121 20.36 15.57 36.52
C GLY A 121 19.39 16.67 36.11
N GLY A 122 18.84 16.61 34.88
CA GLY A 122 17.60 17.26 34.43
C GLY A 122 17.42 18.73 34.83
N MET A 123 17.48 19.64 33.85
CA MET A 123 17.30 21.10 33.94
C MET A 123 16.44 21.62 35.12
N ASP A 124 17.01 21.67 36.32
CA ASP A 124 16.90 22.68 37.37
C ASP A 124 17.68 22.17 38.59
N THR A 125 18.88 22.69 38.86
CA THR A 125 19.43 22.92 40.23
C THR A 125 20.91 23.27 40.20
N SER A 126 21.26 24.19 41.09
CA SER A 126 22.49 24.95 41.24
C SER A 126 23.72 24.17 41.77
N ASP A 127 23.89 22.89 41.44
CA ASP A 127 25.06 22.09 41.89
C ASP A 127 25.75 21.37 40.73
N ALA A 128 26.74 22.03 40.11
CA ALA A 128 27.57 21.48 39.04
C ALA A 128 28.43 20.25 39.46
N LEU A 129 28.54 19.96 40.77
CA LEU A 129 29.21 18.76 41.27
C LEU A 129 28.33 17.49 41.13
N SER A 130 27.00 17.64 41.27
CA SER A 130 26.03 16.54 41.23
C SER A 130 25.83 16.00 39.81
N SER A 131 25.97 16.87 38.82
CA SER A 131 25.78 16.57 37.40
C SER A 131 26.94 15.72 36.86
N LYS A 132 28.21 16.16 37.07
CA LYS A 132 29.41 15.37 36.73
C LYS A 132 29.48 14.02 37.44
N ALA A 133 29.07 13.97 38.71
CA ALA A 133 29.03 12.73 39.48
C ALA A 133 28.05 11.69 38.91
N ASN A 134 26.94 12.13 38.30
CA ASN A 134 26.00 11.20 37.66
C ASN A 134 26.50 10.70 36.31
N LEU A 135 27.21 11.54 35.54
CA LEU A 135 27.88 11.12 34.32
C LEU A 135 28.98 10.08 34.60
N ILE A 136 29.76 10.29 35.67
CA ILE A 136 30.73 9.31 36.19
C ILE A 136 30.03 8.00 36.51
N LYS A 137 28.94 8.02 37.30
CA LYS A 137 28.18 6.80 37.64
C LYS A 137 27.61 6.08 36.41
N TYR A 138 27.15 6.83 35.42
CA TYR A 138 26.64 6.26 34.18
C TYR A 138 27.75 5.55 33.40
N MET A 139 28.93 6.18 33.26
CA MET A 139 30.09 5.53 32.63
C MET A 139 30.59 4.32 33.44
N GLU A 140 30.62 4.44 34.76
CA GLU A 140 31.00 3.33 35.65
C GLU A 140 30.04 2.14 35.57
N SER A 141 28.78 2.36 35.20
CA SER A 141 27.80 1.27 35.03
C SER A 141 28.16 0.30 33.91
N PHE A 142 29.00 0.71 32.96
CA PHE A 142 29.48 -0.14 31.87
C PHE A 142 30.74 -0.94 32.25
N ILE A 143 31.42 -0.57 33.35
CA ILE A 143 32.63 -1.25 33.80
C ILE A 143 32.23 -2.55 34.53
N THR A 144 32.70 -3.68 34.01
CA THR A 144 32.38 -5.01 34.58
C THR A 144 33.14 -5.27 35.88
N ARG A 145 34.34 -4.71 36.02
CA ARG A 145 35.24 -4.95 37.15
C ARG A 145 35.32 -3.75 38.08
N THR A 146 34.24 -3.53 38.83
CA THR A 146 34.17 -2.47 39.84
C THR A 146 34.76 -2.92 41.18
N LYS A 147 34.93 -1.96 42.08
CA LYS A 147 35.46 -2.19 43.44
C LYS A 147 34.60 -3.16 44.25
N ASP A 148 33.29 -3.15 44.03
CA ASP A 148 32.34 -4.03 44.71
C ASP A 148 32.41 -5.46 44.17
N SER A 149 32.62 -5.62 42.85
CA SER A 149 32.72 -6.93 42.19
C SER A 149 34.11 -7.58 42.34
N SER A 150 35.16 -6.80 42.53
CA SER A 150 36.55 -7.28 42.67
C SER A 150 37.40 -6.31 43.50
N PRO A 151 37.40 -6.43 44.84
CA PRO A 151 38.08 -5.49 45.75
C PRO A 151 39.60 -5.40 45.55
N ASP A 152 40.19 -6.47 45.03
CA ASP A 152 41.64 -6.58 44.81
C ASP A 152 42.11 -5.92 43.51
N LYS A 153 41.22 -5.80 42.52
CA LYS A 153 41.51 -5.41 41.13
C LYS A 153 40.28 -4.80 40.50
N TYR A 154 40.26 -3.48 40.34
CA TYR A 154 39.08 -2.78 39.83
C TYR A 154 39.45 -1.59 38.95
N ALA A 155 38.49 -1.17 38.13
CA ALA A 155 38.53 0.09 37.40
C ALA A 155 37.36 0.98 37.83
N TYR A 156 37.54 2.29 37.69
CA TYR A 156 36.53 3.30 37.95
C TYR A 156 36.82 4.57 37.13
N VAL A 157 35.85 5.47 37.03
CA VAL A 157 36.03 6.76 36.35
C VAL A 157 36.32 7.83 37.41
N ASP A 158 37.50 8.43 37.34
CA ASP A 158 38.01 9.36 38.37
C ASP A 158 37.45 10.77 38.17
N SER A 159 37.41 11.24 36.93
CA SER A 159 36.87 12.54 36.57
C SER A 159 36.35 12.58 35.14
N VAL A 160 35.44 13.51 34.90
CA VAL A 160 34.96 13.92 33.58
C VAL A 160 35.04 15.45 33.47
N GLY A 161 35.48 15.94 32.31
CA GLY A 161 35.56 17.36 31.98
C GLY A 161 34.19 17.98 31.68
N ASN A 162 34.17 18.98 30.81
CA ASN A 162 32.92 19.61 30.37
C ASN A 162 32.36 18.87 29.14
N VAL A 163 31.04 18.93 28.97
CA VAL A 163 30.36 18.43 27.78
C VAL A 163 30.11 19.61 26.85
N ASP A 164 30.78 19.60 25.71
CA ASP A 164 30.68 20.65 24.69
C ASP A 164 29.74 20.20 23.57
N PHE A 165 28.92 21.14 23.08
CA PHE A 165 27.96 20.93 22.00
C PHE A 165 28.34 21.85 20.84
N GLU A 166 29.01 21.30 19.84
CA GLU A 166 29.42 22.03 18.63
C GLU A 166 28.57 21.55 17.46
N GLY A 167 27.40 22.18 17.24
CA GLY A 167 26.54 22.04 16.05
C GLY A 167 26.16 20.61 15.63
N ASP A 168 27.14 19.88 15.11
CA ASP A 168 27.08 18.54 14.56
C ASP A 168 27.76 17.45 15.43
N LYS A 169 28.37 17.83 16.57
CA LYS A 169 29.12 16.93 17.46
C LYS A 169 28.86 17.23 18.94
N ILE A 170 28.96 16.18 19.76
CA ILE A 170 28.93 16.25 21.22
C ILE A 170 30.23 15.68 21.76
N THR A 171 30.99 16.47 22.52
CA THR A 171 32.28 16.05 23.07
C THR A 171 32.23 16.02 24.59
N ILE A 172 32.60 14.88 25.18
CA ILE A 172 32.87 14.78 26.62
C ILE A 172 34.38 14.84 26.80
N ASN A 173 34.86 15.97 27.33
CA ASN A 173 36.28 16.19 27.51
C ASN A 173 36.81 15.47 28.76
N ASP A 174 38.10 15.13 28.76
CA ASP A 174 38.88 14.66 29.91
C ASP A 174 38.20 13.52 30.70
N VAL A 175 37.76 12.46 30.02
CA VAL A 175 37.27 11.24 30.69
C VAL A 175 38.47 10.45 31.19
N VAL A 176 38.67 10.45 32.52
CA VAL A 176 39.81 9.80 33.18
C VAL A 176 39.38 8.46 33.77
N VAL A 177 39.88 7.37 33.19
CA VAL A 177 39.65 5.99 33.67
C VAL A 177 40.88 5.50 34.43
N VAL A 178 40.67 4.97 35.64
CA VAL A 178 41.75 4.48 36.52
C VAL A 178 41.56 3.00 36.79
N TYR A 179 42.64 2.23 36.65
CA TYR A 179 42.71 0.83 37.10
C TYR A 179 43.64 0.70 38.31
N VAL A 180 43.21 -0.03 39.34
CA VAL A 180 43.94 -0.25 40.59
C VAL A 180 44.11 -1.74 40.87
N SER A 181 45.34 -2.18 41.17
CA SER A 181 45.64 -3.49 41.76
C SER A 181 46.13 -3.31 43.20
N THR A 182 45.27 -3.58 44.18
CA THR A 182 45.58 -3.31 45.60
C THR A 182 46.61 -4.28 46.18
N LYS A 183 46.73 -5.49 45.62
CA LYS A 183 47.73 -6.49 46.02
C LYS A 183 49.14 -6.17 45.53
N ASP A 184 49.25 -5.50 44.39
CA ASP A 184 50.54 -5.18 43.76
C ASP A 184 50.95 -3.71 43.96
N GLU A 185 50.08 -2.86 44.53
CA GLU A 185 50.26 -1.39 44.70
C GLU A 185 50.52 -0.62 43.39
N TYR A 186 50.07 -1.16 42.24
CA TYR A 186 50.17 -0.48 40.95
C TYR A 186 48.81 0.06 40.50
N TYR A 187 48.85 1.26 39.92
CA TYR A 187 47.72 1.88 39.25
C TYR A 187 48.13 2.42 37.87
N SER A 188 47.17 2.61 36.99
CA SER A 188 47.37 3.29 35.70
C SER A 188 46.10 4.04 35.36
N ASN A 189 46.26 5.23 34.77
CA ASN A 189 45.14 6.01 34.31
C ASN A 189 45.30 6.39 32.84
N ILE A 190 44.15 6.57 32.19
CA ILE A 190 44.03 6.95 30.78
C ILE A 190 43.01 8.07 30.72
N ALA A 191 43.35 9.16 30.04
CA ALA A 191 42.43 10.26 29.76
C ALA A 191 42.15 10.32 28.26
N VAL A 192 40.87 10.47 27.90
CA VAL A 192 40.43 10.62 26.51
C VAL A 192 39.31 11.64 26.42
N ASP A 193 39.20 12.30 25.26
CA ASP A 193 38.00 13.03 24.88
C ASP A 193 37.13 12.09 24.04
N MET A 194 35.85 11.97 24.41
CA MET A 194 34.89 11.15 23.68
C MET A 194 34.06 12.05 22.78
N VAL A 195 34.22 11.88 21.47
CA VAL A 195 33.53 12.69 20.45
C VAL A 195 32.45 11.84 19.78
N MET A 196 31.20 12.19 20.03
CA MET A 196 30.02 11.59 19.40
C MET A 196 29.55 12.48 18.25
N GLY A 197 29.39 11.90 17.06
CA GLY A 197 28.99 12.63 15.86
C GLY A 197 27.98 11.85 15.03
N TYR A 198 27.22 12.57 14.20
CA TYR A 198 26.42 11.91 13.17
C TYR A 198 27.36 11.37 12.07
N PRO A 199 27.20 10.12 11.62
CA PRO A 199 28.07 9.52 10.61
C PRO A 199 27.87 10.23 9.26
N ASP A 200 28.91 10.30 8.42
CA ASP A 200 28.81 10.91 7.07
C ASP A 200 28.13 9.96 6.09
N VAL A 201 26.86 9.68 6.35
CA VAL A 201 26.02 8.76 5.59
C VAL A 201 24.69 9.43 5.29
N THR A 202 24.13 9.10 4.12
CA THR A 202 22.78 9.51 3.73
C THR A 202 21.92 8.27 3.70
N PHE A 203 20.90 8.23 4.55
CA PHE A 203 19.92 7.16 4.53
C PHE A 203 18.95 7.36 3.37
N ASN A 204 18.73 6.31 2.59
CA ASN A 204 17.67 6.29 1.61
C ASN A 204 16.40 5.71 2.26
N PHE A 205 15.59 6.56 2.87
CA PHE A 205 14.33 6.12 3.50
C PHE A 205 13.27 5.67 2.47
N VAL A 206 13.59 5.77 1.18
CA VAL A 206 12.66 5.53 0.06
C VAL A 206 12.72 4.08 -0.44
N ASP A 207 13.75 3.29 -0.08
CA ASP A 207 13.86 1.90 -0.59
C ASP A 207 12.72 0.99 -0.10
N ASN A 208 12.04 1.36 1.00
CA ASN A 208 10.86 0.65 1.51
C ASN A 208 9.51 1.33 1.22
N ARG A 209 9.47 2.40 0.41
CA ARG A 209 8.21 2.81 -0.25
C ARG A 209 7.79 1.83 -1.38
N ASN A 210 8.52 0.72 -1.53
CA ASN A 210 8.38 -0.29 -2.58
C ASN A 210 7.20 -1.26 -2.42
N HIS A 211 6.31 -1.09 -1.44
CA HIS A 211 5.14 -1.97 -1.30
C HIS A 211 3.95 -1.59 -2.22
N LEU A 212 4.04 -0.49 -2.98
CA LEU A 212 2.96 0.01 -3.84
C LEU A 212 3.39 0.23 -5.31
N ASN A 213 4.17 -0.70 -5.84
CA ASN A 213 4.56 -0.75 -7.27
C ASN A 213 3.53 -1.51 -8.14
N THR A 214 2.27 -1.64 -7.70
CA THR A 214 1.22 -2.40 -8.40
C THR A 214 0.93 -1.85 -9.79
N TYR A 215 1.12 -0.53 -10.00
CA TYR A 215 0.99 0.10 -11.32
C TYR A 215 2.06 -0.37 -12.32
N LEU A 216 3.18 -0.95 -11.87
CA LEU A 216 4.22 -1.52 -12.76
C LEU A 216 3.75 -2.81 -13.44
N ASP A 217 2.71 -3.47 -12.90
CA ASP A 217 2.11 -4.65 -13.51
C ASP A 217 1.05 -4.26 -14.57
N TYR A 218 0.79 -2.95 -14.74
CA TYR A 218 -0.10 -2.39 -15.76
C TYR A 218 0.69 -1.97 -16.98
N CYS A 219 0.10 -2.19 -18.15
CA CYS A 219 0.64 -1.71 -19.42
C CYS A 219 -0.05 -0.44 -19.91
N LEU A 220 -1.33 -0.27 -19.57
CA LEU A 220 -2.16 0.86 -19.98
C LEU A 220 -2.85 1.46 -18.76
N ILE A 221 -2.60 2.74 -18.50
CA ILE A 221 -3.28 3.53 -17.48
C ILE A 221 -3.75 4.82 -18.14
N GLY A 222 -5.04 4.89 -18.51
CA GLY A 222 -5.67 6.09 -19.07
C GLY A 222 -6.79 6.59 -18.16
N MET A 223 -6.67 7.79 -17.61
CA MET A 223 -7.66 8.33 -16.66
C MET A 223 -8.99 8.69 -17.33
N ASP A 224 -8.97 9.15 -18.57
CA ASP A 224 -10.20 9.43 -19.31
C ASP A 224 -10.87 8.16 -19.86
N GLY A 225 -10.07 7.10 -20.06
CA GLY A 225 -10.52 5.80 -20.54
C GLY A 225 -9.54 5.13 -21.50
N VAL A 226 -9.89 3.91 -21.90
CA VAL A 226 -9.11 3.09 -22.84
C VAL A 226 -10.02 2.56 -23.93
N ALA A 227 -9.61 2.73 -25.19
CA ALA A 227 -10.37 2.21 -26.33
C ALA A 227 -9.56 1.31 -27.26
N ALA A 228 -10.21 0.27 -27.74
CA ALA A 228 -9.72 -0.58 -28.82
C ALA A 228 -10.46 -0.24 -30.12
N GLY A 229 -9.73 0.31 -31.09
CA GLY A 229 -10.27 0.81 -32.34
C GLY A 229 -10.89 2.20 -32.21
N THR A 230 -11.28 2.77 -33.35
CA THR A 230 -11.97 4.06 -33.44
C THR A 230 -13.32 3.88 -34.13
N SER A 231 -14.11 4.96 -34.26
CA SER A 231 -15.37 4.92 -35.00
C SER A 231 -15.23 4.55 -36.49
N THR A 232 -14.02 4.69 -37.06
CA THR A 232 -13.74 4.43 -38.48
C THR A 232 -12.73 3.32 -38.72
N ASN A 233 -11.95 2.94 -37.70
CA ASN A 233 -10.88 1.96 -37.83
C ASN A 233 -11.17 0.71 -37.00
N LYS A 234 -11.12 -0.45 -37.65
CA LYS A 234 -11.24 -1.78 -37.03
C LYS A 234 -9.84 -2.30 -36.79
N ILE A 235 -9.60 -2.88 -35.62
CA ILE A 235 -8.31 -3.48 -35.24
C ILE A 235 -8.47 -4.90 -34.74
N ASP A 236 -7.36 -5.62 -34.65
CA ASP A 236 -7.18 -6.84 -33.88
C ASP A 236 -5.97 -6.69 -32.93
N ALA A 237 -6.25 -6.39 -31.66
CA ALA A 237 -5.22 -6.14 -30.66
C ALA A 237 -5.25 -7.17 -29.51
N SER A 238 -4.07 -7.43 -28.97
CA SER A 238 -3.90 -8.27 -27.78
C SER A 238 -3.16 -7.51 -26.69
N VAL A 239 -3.62 -7.69 -25.45
CA VAL A 239 -3.04 -7.05 -24.26
C VAL A 239 -2.77 -8.12 -23.20
N THR A 240 -1.54 -8.11 -22.68
CA THR A 240 -1.11 -8.96 -21.57
C THR A 240 -0.61 -8.11 -20.42
N GLY A 241 -1.25 -8.21 -19.26
CA GLY A 241 -0.98 -7.38 -18.09
C GLY A 241 -2.14 -6.46 -17.69
N GLY A 242 -1.91 -5.57 -16.73
CA GLY A 242 -2.94 -4.70 -16.17
C GLY A 242 -3.39 -3.59 -17.14
N VAL A 243 -4.69 -3.29 -17.13
CA VAL A 243 -5.30 -2.17 -17.85
C VAL A 243 -6.19 -1.39 -16.90
N PHE A 244 -5.94 -0.10 -16.75
CA PHE A 244 -6.81 0.81 -16.01
C PHE A 244 -7.47 1.79 -16.99
N ALA A 245 -8.81 1.77 -16.99
CA ALA A 245 -9.63 2.67 -17.79
C ALA A 245 -10.49 3.52 -16.85
N GLY A 246 -10.08 4.78 -16.66
CA GLY A 246 -10.71 5.71 -15.73
C GLY A 246 -12.03 6.29 -16.23
N ASP A 247 -12.58 7.22 -15.45
CA ASP A 247 -13.87 7.86 -15.68
C ASP A 247 -13.80 9.40 -15.63
N GLU A 248 -12.60 9.97 -15.71
CA GLU A 248 -12.34 11.39 -15.46
C GLU A 248 -12.77 12.29 -16.64
N SER A 249 -12.99 11.69 -17.82
CA SER A 249 -13.30 12.49 -19.00
C SER A 249 -14.52 13.39 -18.81
N VAL A 250 -14.35 14.67 -19.08
CA VAL A 250 -15.48 15.62 -19.16
C VAL A 250 -16.34 15.36 -20.40
N THR A 251 -15.83 14.60 -21.38
CA THR A 251 -16.59 14.19 -22.56
C THR A 251 -17.29 12.84 -22.34
N PRO A 252 -18.61 12.73 -22.57
CA PRO A 252 -19.37 11.51 -22.25
C PRO A 252 -19.00 10.25 -23.07
N SER A 253 -18.14 10.36 -24.09
CA SER A 253 -18.00 9.34 -25.13
C SER A 253 -16.96 8.26 -24.87
N MET A 254 -16.02 8.43 -23.94
CA MET A 254 -14.85 7.55 -23.82
C MET A 254 -14.53 7.06 -22.39
N LYS A 255 -15.40 7.29 -21.41
CA LYS A 255 -15.20 6.80 -20.03
C LYS A 255 -15.16 5.27 -19.97
N GLY A 256 -14.22 4.71 -19.21
CA GLY A 256 -14.06 3.27 -19.02
C GLY A 256 -13.45 2.56 -20.24
N LEU A 257 -13.66 1.25 -20.34
CA LEU A 257 -13.21 0.49 -21.50
C LEU A 257 -14.22 0.60 -22.65
N THR A 258 -13.75 0.90 -23.87
CA THR A 258 -14.59 0.80 -25.09
C THR A 258 -13.93 -0.02 -26.20
N VAL A 259 -14.60 -1.06 -26.69
CA VAL A 259 -14.22 -1.75 -27.94
C VAL A 259 -15.09 -1.21 -29.07
N ASN A 260 -14.48 -0.60 -30.09
CA ASN A 260 -15.16 0.14 -31.13
C ASN A 260 -15.20 -0.60 -32.47
N ASN A 261 -16.18 -0.27 -33.31
CA ASN A 261 -16.21 -0.57 -34.75
C ASN A 261 -15.83 -2.02 -35.12
N GLN A 262 -16.43 -2.99 -34.44
CA GLN A 262 -16.19 -4.43 -34.65
C GLN A 262 -14.72 -4.84 -34.49
N SER A 263 -13.94 -4.05 -33.74
CA SER A 263 -12.55 -4.38 -33.37
C SER A 263 -12.52 -5.57 -32.44
N ILE A 264 -11.39 -6.27 -32.47
CA ILE A 264 -11.10 -7.41 -31.60
C ILE A 264 -10.10 -6.92 -30.55
N LEU A 265 -10.46 -7.08 -29.28
CA LEU A 265 -9.58 -6.87 -28.15
C LEU A 265 -9.46 -8.19 -27.39
N SER A 266 -8.26 -8.75 -27.35
CA SER A 266 -7.96 -9.98 -26.61
C SER A 266 -7.16 -9.65 -25.36
N LEU A 267 -7.74 -9.87 -24.19
CA LEU A 267 -7.10 -9.69 -22.89
C LEU A 267 -6.60 -11.04 -22.38
N ASN A 268 -5.28 -11.21 -22.31
CA ASN A 268 -4.62 -12.45 -21.92
C ASN A 268 -3.87 -12.27 -20.61
N GLU A 269 -4.22 -13.04 -19.57
CA GLU A 269 -3.62 -12.91 -18.23
C GLU A 269 -3.70 -11.47 -17.69
N ALA A 270 -4.77 -10.76 -18.06
CA ALA A 270 -4.91 -9.34 -17.80
C ALA A 270 -5.78 -9.07 -16.57
N VAL A 271 -5.48 -7.98 -15.87
CA VAL A 271 -6.38 -7.39 -14.86
C VAL A 271 -6.89 -6.08 -15.41
N LEU A 272 -8.16 -6.05 -15.81
CA LEU A 272 -8.82 -4.83 -16.26
C LEU A 272 -9.64 -4.23 -15.12
N VAL A 273 -9.40 -2.96 -14.84
CA VAL A 273 -10.21 -2.14 -13.94
C VAL A 273 -10.81 -0.99 -14.73
N SER A 274 -12.13 -1.02 -14.93
CA SER A 274 -12.89 0.03 -15.61
C SER A 274 -13.66 0.82 -14.55
N ALA A 275 -13.25 2.06 -14.30
CA ALA A 275 -13.90 2.95 -13.32
C ALA A 275 -15.34 3.31 -13.73
N ALA A 276 -15.60 3.36 -15.03
CA ALA A 276 -16.92 3.51 -15.64
C ALA A 276 -17.39 2.23 -16.34
N ASN A 277 -18.43 2.35 -17.17
CA ASN A 277 -19.01 1.25 -17.93
C ASN A 277 -18.03 0.72 -18.98
N ALA A 278 -17.85 -0.60 -19.02
CA ALA A 278 -17.18 -1.26 -20.13
C ALA A 278 -18.18 -1.46 -21.28
N THR A 279 -17.90 -0.93 -22.47
CA THR A 279 -18.79 -1.01 -23.63
C THR A 279 -18.13 -1.73 -24.80
N VAL A 280 -18.79 -2.76 -25.34
CA VAL A 280 -18.26 -3.59 -26.42
C VAL A 280 -19.14 -3.45 -27.65
N ASN A 281 -18.60 -2.82 -28.70
CA ASN A 281 -19.15 -2.72 -30.06
C ASN A 281 -18.34 -3.57 -31.06
N GLY A 282 -17.79 -4.69 -30.61
CA GLY A 282 -16.96 -5.60 -31.40
C GLY A 282 -16.72 -6.90 -30.66
N THR A 283 -15.51 -7.43 -30.71
CA THR A 283 -15.15 -8.69 -30.04
C THR A 283 -14.25 -8.44 -28.86
N LEU A 284 -14.61 -8.97 -27.68
CA LEU A 284 -13.77 -8.97 -26.48
C LEU A 284 -13.52 -10.41 -26.04
N ASN A 285 -12.26 -10.85 -26.10
CA ASN A 285 -11.84 -12.20 -25.70
C ASN A 285 -11.08 -12.15 -24.39
N LEU A 286 -11.46 -12.99 -23.43
CA LEU A 286 -10.84 -13.05 -22.11
C LEU A 286 -10.21 -14.42 -21.88
N THR A 287 -8.88 -14.44 -21.77
CA THR A 287 -8.10 -15.66 -21.51
C THR A 287 -7.38 -15.50 -20.18
N SER A 288 -7.75 -16.27 -19.16
CA SER A 288 -7.18 -16.19 -17.80
C SER A 288 -7.19 -14.78 -17.21
N SER A 289 -8.22 -13.98 -17.57
CA SER A 289 -8.27 -12.55 -17.27
C SER A 289 -9.31 -12.23 -16.19
N ARG A 290 -9.05 -11.14 -15.45
CA ARG A 290 -9.96 -10.63 -14.42
C ARG A 290 -10.47 -9.25 -14.82
N ILE A 291 -11.78 -9.09 -14.88
CA ILE A 291 -12.42 -7.79 -15.16
C ILE A 291 -13.15 -7.30 -13.93
N TRP A 292 -12.89 -6.04 -13.59
CA TRP A 292 -13.68 -5.26 -12.64
C TRP A 292 -14.29 -4.05 -13.35
N GLY A 293 -15.61 -3.90 -13.25
CA GLY A 293 -16.30 -2.78 -13.89
C GLY A 293 -17.63 -2.44 -13.23
N VAL A 294 -18.23 -1.34 -13.68
CA VAL A 294 -19.57 -0.91 -13.25
C VAL A 294 -20.63 -1.69 -14.04
N ASN A 295 -20.95 -1.23 -15.24
CA ASN A 295 -21.76 -1.98 -16.20
C ASN A 295 -20.87 -2.62 -17.26
N PHE A 296 -21.34 -3.73 -17.81
CA PHE A 296 -20.76 -4.36 -18.99
C PHE A 296 -21.79 -4.35 -20.13
N ASN A 297 -21.65 -3.41 -21.05
CA ASN A 297 -22.60 -3.16 -22.13
C ASN A 297 -22.14 -3.81 -23.43
N VAL A 298 -22.86 -4.83 -23.88
CA VAL A 298 -22.64 -5.50 -25.17
C VAL A 298 -23.62 -4.94 -26.20
N ARG A 299 -23.09 -4.44 -27.30
CA ARG A 299 -23.82 -3.69 -28.32
C ARG A 299 -24.10 -4.56 -29.55
N THR A 300 -24.55 -3.95 -30.64
CA THR A 300 -25.07 -4.66 -31.81
C THR A 300 -23.95 -5.38 -32.53
N ASP A 301 -24.18 -6.64 -32.92
CA ASP A 301 -23.20 -7.51 -33.58
C ASP A 301 -21.86 -7.62 -32.81
N ALA A 302 -21.92 -7.55 -31.48
CA ALA A 302 -20.77 -7.67 -30.59
C ALA A 302 -20.66 -9.07 -29.97
N ASP A 303 -19.44 -9.56 -29.83
CA ASP A 303 -19.09 -10.85 -29.26
C ASP A 303 -18.26 -10.67 -27.98
N VAL A 304 -18.64 -11.33 -26.89
CA VAL A 304 -17.84 -11.40 -25.66
C VAL A 304 -17.64 -12.85 -25.30
N SER A 305 -16.38 -13.27 -25.14
CA SER A 305 -16.05 -14.64 -24.75
C SER A 305 -15.07 -14.68 -23.58
N SER A 306 -15.24 -15.63 -22.66
CA SER A 306 -14.29 -15.89 -21.58
C SER A 306 -13.96 -17.38 -21.43
N ASP A 307 -12.73 -17.68 -21.00
CA ASP A 307 -12.28 -19.04 -20.69
C ASP A 307 -12.57 -19.46 -19.24
N ALA A 308 -12.25 -20.71 -18.91
CA ALA A 308 -12.53 -21.29 -17.59
C ALA A 308 -11.72 -20.67 -16.44
N ALA A 309 -10.63 -19.97 -16.74
CA ALA A 309 -9.77 -19.30 -15.75
C ALA A 309 -10.15 -17.82 -15.55
N SER A 310 -11.00 -17.26 -16.42
CA SER A 310 -11.40 -15.87 -16.36
C SER A 310 -12.45 -15.61 -15.27
N THR A 311 -12.44 -14.39 -14.73
CA THR A 311 -13.42 -13.95 -13.73
C THR A 311 -13.89 -12.53 -13.99
N ILE A 312 -15.20 -12.31 -13.95
CA ILE A 312 -15.82 -11.02 -14.21
C ILE A 312 -16.55 -10.55 -12.94
N TYR A 313 -16.26 -9.32 -12.51
CA TYR A 313 -16.86 -8.66 -11.35
C TYR A 313 -17.57 -7.38 -11.79
N LEU A 314 -18.88 -7.30 -11.59
CA LEU A 314 -19.72 -6.17 -12.00
C LEU A 314 -20.44 -5.57 -10.79
N ALA A 315 -20.29 -4.24 -10.64
CA ALA A 315 -20.99 -3.48 -9.62
C ALA A 315 -22.46 -3.20 -10.00
N ASP A 316 -22.80 -3.28 -11.28
CA ASP A 316 -24.13 -3.05 -11.82
C ASP A 316 -24.43 -4.14 -12.85
N ASP A 317 -24.94 -3.82 -14.04
CA ASP A 317 -25.51 -4.81 -14.95
C ASP A 317 -24.54 -5.37 -16.01
N LEU A 318 -24.79 -6.62 -16.43
CA LEU A 318 -24.40 -7.15 -17.73
C LEU A 318 -25.54 -6.87 -18.72
N ASN A 319 -25.34 -5.89 -19.59
CA ASN A 319 -26.37 -5.37 -20.49
C ASN A 319 -26.12 -5.78 -21.94
N LEU A 320 -26.99 -6.63 -22.49
CA LEU A 320 -27.04 -6.89 -23.93
C LEU A 320 -28.02 -5.91 -24.58
N ALA A 321 -27.53 -4.70 -24.81
CA ALA A 321 -28.33 -3.56 -25.27
C ALA A 321 -28.47 -3.48 -26.80
N GLY A 322 -27.54 -4.08 -27.55
CA GLY A 322 -27.62 -4.16 -29.01
C GLY A 322 -28.33 -5.42 -29.50
N ASN A 323 -28.51 -5.54 -30.82
CA ASN A 323 -29.11 -6.70 -31.47
C ASN A 323 -28.04 -7.68 -31.96
N ASN A 324 -28.38 -8.97 -32.07
CA ASN A 324 -27.45 -10.04 -32.45
C ASN A 324 -26.15 -10.06 -31.60
N ALA A 325 -26.21 -9.58 -30.36
CA ALA A 325 -25.09 -9.65 -29.43
C ALA A 325 -24.92 -11.10 -28.94
N ASN A 326 -23.67 -11.55 -28.81
CA ASN A 326 -23.35 -12.90 -28.37
C ASN A 326 -22.38 -12.86 -27.19
N VAL A 327 -22.78 -13.45 -26.07
CA VAL A 327 -22.02 -13.46 -24.83
C VAL A 327 -21.86 -14.91 -24.39
N MET A 328 -20.63 -15.42 -24.42
CA MET A 328 -20.27 -16.78 -24.02
C MET A 328 -19.31 -16.72 -22.83
N LEU A 329 -19.80 -16.94 -21.62
CA LEU A 329 -18.98 -16.84 -20.42
C LEU A 329 -18.64 -18.22 -19.85
N ALA A 330 -17.35 -18.47 -19.69
CA ALA A 330 -16.82 -19.53 -18.85
C ALA A 330 -16.09 -18.94 -17.61
N GLY A 331 -15.72 -19.82 -16.68
CA GLY A 331 -15.04 -19.40 -15.45
C GLY A 331 -16.01 -18.89 -14.39
N ALA A 332 -15.89 -17.63 -13.95
CA ALA A 332 -16.77 -17.10 -12.92
C ALA A 332 -17.32 -15.68 -13.18
N LEU A 333 -18.60 -15.47 -12.85
CA LEU A 333 -19.29 -14.18 -12.93
C LEU A 333 -19.84 -13.78 -11.56
N TYR A 334 -19.52 -12.56 -11.13
CA TYR A 334 -19.97 -11.99 -9.87
C TYR A 334 -20.60 -10.60 -10.10
N GLY A 335 -21.93 -10.54 -10.08
CA GLY A 335 -22.68 -9.30 -9.88
C GLY A 335 -22.81 -9.03 -8.39
N PHE A 336 -22.12 -8.01 -7.90
CA PHE A 336 -22.09 -7.67 -6.46
C PHE A 336 -22.88 -6.41 -6.11
N GLY A 337 -23.42 -5.69 -7.09
CA GLY A 337 -24.36 -4.59 -6.85
C GLY A 337 -25.63 -5.08 -6.17
N TRP A 338 -25.97 -4.51 -5.02
CA TRP A 338 -27.17 -4.83 -4.27
C TRP A 338 -27.85 -3.57 -3.72
N SER A 339 -29.15 -3.46 -3.94
CA SER A 339 -30.02 -2.44 -3.35
C SER A 339 -31.18 -3.11 -2.60
N GLN A 340 -31.56 -2.58 -1.43
CA GLN A 340 -32.53 -3.23 -0.54
C GLN A 340 -33.97 -2.90 -0.93
N ASN A 341 -34.21 -1.66 -1.39
CA ASN A 341 -35.54 -1.11 -1.59
C ASN A 341 -35.83 -0.83 -3.07
N ALA A 342 -37.11 -0.94 -3.44
CA ALA A 342 -37.59 -0.58 -4.77
C ALA A 342 -37.43 0.93 -5.10
N GLY A 343 -37.19 1.77 -4.09
CA GLY A 343 -36.88 3.20 -4.24
C GLY A 343 -35.42 3.56 -4.00
N ASP A 344 -34.55 2.58 -3.72
CA ASP A 344 -33.10 2.80 -3.75
C ASP A 344 -32.67 2.93 -5.21
N SER A 345 -31.65 3.74 -5.47
CA SER A 345 -31.13 3.97 -6.83
C SER A 345 -30.88 2.64 -7.55
N SER A 346 -31.48 2.47 -8.73
CA SER A 346 -31.26 1.29 -9.59
C SER A 346 -29.82 1.20 -10.10
N ALA A 347 -29.01 2.25 -9.93
CA ALA A 347 -27.66 2.39 -10.48
C ALA A 347 -26.59 1.48 -9.84
N HIS A 348 -26.97 0.66 -8.85
CA HIS A 348 -26.05 -0.24 -8.14
C HIS A 348 -26.67 -1.62 -7.91
N SER A 349 -27.53 -2.09 -8.83
CA SER A 349 -28.23 -3.36 -8.67
C SER A 349 -27.86 -4.30 -9.79
N SER A 350 -26.97 -5.23 -9.49
CA SER A 350 -26.43 -6.13 -10.50
C SER A 350 -27.44 -7.15 -11.04
N ALA A 351 -27.67 -7.10 -12.34
CA ALA A 351 -28.50 -8.04 -13.09
C ALA A 351 -27.92 -8.34 -14.47
N ILE A 352 -28.48 -9.34 -15.15
CA ILE A 352 -28.29 -9.55 -16.57
C ILE A 352 -29.50 -8.97 -17.27
N VAL A 353 -29.31 -8.01 -18.16
CA VAL A 353 -30.41 -7.34 -18.87
C VAL A 353 -30.25 -7.54 -20.37
N ILE A 354 -31.28 -8.09 -21.00
CA ILE A 354 -31.33 -8.34 -22.45
C ILE A 354 -32.41 -7.42 -23.05
N ASN A 355 -31.93 -6.40 -23.77
CA ASN A 355 -32.77 -5.34 -24.32
C ASN A 355 -32.89 -5.36 -25.85
N GLY A 356 -31.93 -5.97 -26.55
CA GLY A 356 -31.96 -6.12 -28.01
C GLY A 356 -32.48 -7.48 -28.48
N ASP A 357 -32.77 -7.55 -29.78
CA ASP A 357 -33.33 -8.73 -30.43
C ASP A 357 -32.23 -9.74 -30.84
N LYS A 358 -32.57 -11.04 -30.83
CA LYS A 358 -31.70 -12.14 -31.28
C LYS A 358 -30.35 -12.23 -30.56
N ASN A 359 -30.30 -11.74 -29.34
CA ASN A 359 -29.13 -11.88 -28.50
C ASN A 359 -28.98 -13.32 -28.02
N THR A 360 -27.73 -13.75 -27.85
CA THR A 360 -27.35 -15.06 -27.30
C THR A 360 -26.56 -14.84 -26.03
N VAL A 361 -26.97 -15.52 -24.96
CA VAL A 361 -26.24 -15.58 -23.68
C VAL A 361 -26.03 -17.04 -23.36
N ASP A 362 -24.79 -17.50 -23.47
CA ASP A 362 -24.35 -18.82 -23.06
C ASP A 362 -23.48 -18.71 -21.82
N ILE A 363 -24.00 -19.20 -20.71
CA ILE A 363 -23.32 -19.24 -19.41
C ILE A 363 -23.16 -20.68 -18.93
N SER A 364 -23.35 -21.66 -19.82
CA SER A 364 -23.28 -23.09 -19.50
C SER A 364 -21.90 -23.55 -19.04
N ALA A 365 -20.85 -22.83 -19.44
CA ALA A 365 -19.47 -23.11 -19.09
C ALA A 365 -18.99 -22.36 -17.82
N LEU A 366 -19.87 -21.58 -17.16
CA LEU A 366 -19.51 -20.96 -15.89
C LEU A 366 -19.35 -22.02 -14.80
N ALA A 367 -18.19 -22.04 -14.16
CA ALA A 367 -17.95 -22.80 -12.94
C ALA A 367 -18.68 -22.19 -11.74
N LYS A 368 -18.89 -20.85 -11.74
CA LYS A 368 -19.60 -20.16 -10.65
C LYS A 368 -20.26 -18.87 -11.12
N MET A 369 -21.49 -18.66 -10.67
CA MET A 369 -22.23 -17.41 -10.88
C MET A 369 -22.89 -16.95 -9.59
N VAL A 370 -22.68 -15.68 -9.23
CA VAL A 370 -23.37 -15.02 -8.12
C VAL A 370 -23.91 -13.69 -8.63
N MET A 371 -25.20 -13.45 -8.45
CA MET A 371 -25.86 -12.20 -8.80
C MET A 371 -26.63 -11.69 -7.60
N ALA A 372 -26.21 -10.55 -7.06
CA ALA A 372 -26.77 -10.01 -5.84
C ALA A 372 -28.02 -9.16 -6.10
N GLY A 373 -28.03 -8.39 -7.18
CA GLY A 373 -29.05 -7.39 -7.48
C GLY A 373 -30.27 -7.92 -8.21
N ARG A 374 -31.09 -7.01 -8.72
CA ARG A 374 -32.34 -7.28 -9.45
C ARG A 374 -32.42 -6.36 -10.65
N ALA A 375 -33.05 -6.82 -11.73
CA ALA A 375 -33.26 -5.97 -12.89
C ALA A 375 -34.36 -4.91 -12.63
N TYR A 376 -34.22 -3.75 -13.24
CA TYR A 376 -35.19 -2.65 -13.16
C TYR A 376 -35.68 -2.24 -14.55
N ILE A 377 -36.96 -1.89 -14.66
CA ILE A 377 -37.51 -1.21 -15.83
C ILE A 377 -37.25 0.29 -15.67
N ASN A 378 -36.69 0.90 -16.71
CA ASN A 378 -36.34 2.33 -16.72
C ASN A 378 -37.61 3.20 -16.90
N VAL A 379 -38.13 3.70 -15.78
CA VAL A 379 -39.25 4.66 -15.66
C VAL A 379 -38.87 5.70 -14.59
N SER A 380 -39.66 6.77 -14.40
CA SER A 380 -39.30 7.94 -13.57
C SER A 380 -38.70 7.67 -12.18
N ASP A 381 -39.07 6.57 -11.51
CA ASP A 381 -38.40 6.10 -10.27
C ASP A 381 -38.06 4.61 -10.31
N GLY A 382 -37.80 4.07 -11.51
CA GLY A 382 -37.59 2.64 -11.76
C GLY A 382 -38.81 1.76 -11.41
N TYR A 383 -38.82 0.54 -11.94
CA TYR A 383 -39.70 -0.51 -11.45
C TYR A 383 -38.90 -1.79 -11.29
N MET A 384 -38.74 -2.24 -10.04
CA MET A 384 -37.96 -3.42 -9.70
C MET A 384 -38.69 -4.70 -10.13
N THR A 385 -38.01 -5.55 -10.91
CA THR A 385 -38.54 -6.85 -11.35
C THR A 385 -38.32 -7.94 -10.29
N ALA A 386 -38.75 -9.16 -10.59
CA ALA A 386 -38.66 -10.28 -9.65
C ALA A 386 -37.23 -10.81 -9.48
N ASP A 387 -36.45 -10.85 -10.57
CA ASP A 387 -35.22 -11.62 -10.66
C ASP A 387 -34.03 -10.76 -11.10
N SER A 388 -32.83 -11.32 -11.02
CA SER A 388 -31.57 -10.73 -11.53
C SER A 388 -31.41 -10.92 -13.04
N LEU A 389 -32.49 -11.26 -13.75
CA LEU A 389 -32.54 -11.39 -15.20
C LEU A 389 -33.69 -10.53 -15.73
N GLY A 390 -33.35 -9.46 -16.42
CA GLY A 390 -34.31 -8.57 -17.08
C GLY A 390 -34.38 -8.90 -18.56
N LEU A 391 -35.54 -9.34 -19.05
CA LEU A 391 -35.81 -9.39 -20.48
C LEU A 391 -36.77 -8.25 -20.81
N LYS A 392 -36.43 -7.40 -21.79
CA LYS A 392 -37.25 -6.24 -22.17
C LYS A 392 -38.71 -6.59 -22.41
N GLU A 393 -38.99 -7.73 -23.03
CA GLU A 393 -40.36 -8.16 -23.34
C GLU A 393 -41.12 -8.68 -22.12
N LEU A 394 -40.42 -9.19 -21.10
CA LEU A 394 -41.05 -9.64 -19.85
C LEU A 394 -41.61 -8.49 -19.02
N GLN A 395 -41.35 -7.22 -19.38
CA GLN A 395 -42.00 -6.09 -18.71
C GLN A 395 -43.54 -6.20 -18.75
N GLU A 396 -44.10 -6.81 -19.80
CA GLU A 396 -45.54 -6.94 -20.01
C GLU A 396 -46.22 -7.73 -18.87
N ILE A 397 -45.52 -8.68 -18.25
CA ILE A 397 -46.10 -9.49 -17.16
C ILE A 397 -46.29 -8.68 -15.87
N TYR A 398 -45.58 -7.56 -15.73
CA TYR A 398 -45.70 -6.70 -14.54
C TYR A 398 -46.74 -5.59 -14.71
N LEU A 399 -47.27 -5.41 -15.92
CA LEU A 399 -48.34 -4.47 -16.18
C LEU A 399 -49.67 -5.00 -15.64
N VAL A 400 -50.53 -4.11 -15.16
CA VAL A 400 -51.91 -4.46 -14.83
C VAL A 400 -52.61 -4.93 -16.12
N PRO A 401 -53.18 -6.15 -16.16
CA PRO A 401 -53.88 -6.66 -17.32
C PRO A 401 -55.06 -5.76 -17.69
N THR A 402 -55.27 -5.52 -18.99
CA THR A 402 -56.31 -4.59 -19.48
C THR A 402 -57.72 -5.03 -19.09
N ARG A 403 -57.95 -6.31 -18.76
CA ARG A 403 -59.24 -6.81 -18.24
C ARG A 403 -59.65 -6.19 -16.91
N TYR A 404 -58.69 -5.69 -16.12
CA TYR A 404 -58.91 -4.99 -14.85
C TYR A 404 -58.84 -3.47 -15.02
N MET A 405 -58.90 -2.96 -16.25
CA MET A 405 -58.78 -1.54 -16.57
C MET A 405 -59.89 -1.10 -17.53
N GLN A 406 -60.37 0.14 -17.37
CA GLN A 406 -61.29 0.78 -18.31
C GLN A 406 -60.56 1.57 -19.41
N ILE A 407 -59.23 1.48 -19.41
CA ILE A 407 -58.29 2.20 -20.27
C ILE A 407 -57.21 1.22 -20.77
N THR A 408 -56.43 1.63 -21.76
CA THR A 408 -55.26 0.86 -22.22
C THR A 408 -54.10 0.99 -21.23
N ASN A 409 -53.14 0.06 -21.29
CA ASN A 409 -51.90 0.14 -20.54
C ASN A 409 -50.72 -0.01 -21.52
N PRO A 410 -49.96 1.05 -21.83
CA PRO A 410 -50.04 2.39 -21.25
C PRO A 410 -51.27 3.19 -21.71
N CYS A 411 -51.61 4.25 -20.96
CA CYS A 411 -52.58 5.27 -21.37
C CYS A 411 -51.94 6.66 -21.45
N VAL A 412 -52.63 7.63 -22.05
CA VAL A 412 -52.28 9.05 -21.87
C VAL A 412 -52.60 9.48 -20.43
N PRO A 413 -51.76 10.28 -19.74
CA PRO A 413 -51.99 10.62 -18.32
C PRO A 413 -53.35 11.27 -18.04
N THR A 414 -53.96 11.94 -19.02
CA THR A 414 -55.30 12.56 -18.91
C THR A 414 -56.45 11.54 -18.92
N ALA A 415 -56.20 10.29 -19.32
CA ALA A 415 -57.18 9.21 -19.28
C ALA A 415 -57.25 8.52 -17.91
N ASP A 416 -56.27 8.73 -17.03
CA ASP A 416 -56.28 8.24 -15.65
C ASP A 416 -57.26 9.08 -14.82
N LYS A 417 -58.44 8.51 -14.56
CA LYS A 417 -59.51 9.08 -13.72
C LYS A 417 -59.80 8.13 -12.57
N ASP A 418 -60.48 8.61 -11.54
CA ASP A 418 -60.95 7.75 -10.44
C ASP A 418 -61.75 6.56 -10.99
N GLY A 419 -61.33 5.34 -10.62
CA GLY A 419 -61.92 4.09 -11.12
C GLY A 419 -61.39 3.59 -12.47
N ALA A 420 -60.34 4.21 -13.05
CA ALA A 420 -59.73 3.74 -14.30
C ALA A 420 -59.13 2.32 -14.19
N VAL A 421 -58.72 1.92 -12.98
CA VAL A 421 -58.26 0.57 -12.65
C VAL A 421 -59.18 -0.02 -11.58
N ASP A 422 -59.69 -1.22 -11.82
CA ASP A 422 -60.55 -1.96 -10.90
C ASP A 422 -59.69 -2.68 -9.84
N THR A 423 -59.34 -1.94 -8.78
CA THR A 423 -58.48 -2.44 -7.71
C THR A 423 -59.15 -3.54 -6.86
N ASP A 424 -60.47 -3.51 -6.76
CA ASP A 424 -61.24 -4.52 -6.00
C ASP A 424 -61.26 -5.85 -6.76
N ALA A 425 -61.46 -5.83 -8.08
CA ALA A 425 -61.33 -7.03 -8.91
C ALA A 425 -59.91 -7.60 -8.92
N LEU A 426 -58.89 -6.76 -8.74
CA LEU A 426 -57.47 -7.15 -8.77
C LEU A 426 -56.94 -7.73 -7.45
N ALA A 427 -57.35 -7.16 -6.30
CA ALA A 427 -56.79 -7.53 -4.99
C ALA A 427 -57.81 -7.54 -3.82
N GLY A 428 -59.09 -7.34 -4.10
CA GLY A 428 -60.17 -7.44 -3.11
C GLY A 428 -60.37 -8.87 -2.61
N ASP A 429 -61.15 -9.02 -1.53
CA ASP A 429 -61.35 -10.32 -0.87
C ASP A 429 -62.05 -11.36 -1.77
N ASP A 430 -62.85 -10.91 -2.73
CA ASP A 430 -63.53 -11.74 -3.74
C ASP A 430 -62.80 -11.76 -5.11
N SER A 431 -61.55 -11.28 -5.17
CA SER A 431 -60.80 -11.23 -6.42
C SER A 431 -60.58 -12.62 -7.03
N THR A 432 -60.81 -12.74 -8.34
CA THR A 432 -60.54 -13.96 -9.11
C THR A 432 -59.13 -14.01 -9.70
N PHE A 433 -58.37 -12.92 -9.58
CA PHE A 433 -57.02 -12.82 -10.12
C PHE A 433 -56.11 -13.85 -9.44
N PHE A 434 -55.42 -14.68 -10.23
CA PHE A 434 -54.64 -15.83 -9.73
C PHE A 434 -53.52 -15.46 -8.73
N ALA A 435 -53.12 -14.18 -8.68
CA ALA A 435 -52.06 -13.67 -7.81
C ALA A 435 -52.54 -12.55 -6.86
N ALA A 436 -53.85 -12.40 -6.65
CA ALA A 436 -54.41 -11.38 -5.75
C ALA A 436 -53.80 -11.41 -4.34
N ASP A 437 -53.50 -12.61 -3.81
CA ASP A 437 -52.89 -12.83 -2.50
C ASP A 437 -51.41 -12.39 -2.41
N LEU A 438 -50.77 -12.12 -3.54
CA LEU A 438 -49.39 -11.65 -3.65
C LEU A 438 -49.30 -10.12 -3.76
N LEU A 439 -50.41 -9.44 -4.04
CA LEU A 439 -50.47 -7.99 -4.20
C LEU A 439 -50.64 -7.28 -2.85
N ASN A 440 -50.25 -6.01 -2.82
CA ASN A 440 -50.54 -5.14 -1.70
C ASN A 440 -52.03 -4.77 -1.73
N LYS A 441 -52.83 -5.37 -0.83
CA LYS A 441 -54.29 -5.16 -0.78
C LYS A 441 -54.72 -3.70 -0.69
N SER A 442 -53.96 -2.86 0.04
CA SER A 442 -54.31 -1.44 0.23
C SER A 442 -53.94 -0.58 -0.96
N ASN A 443 -52.94 -0.99 -1.75
CA ASN A 443 -52.51 -0.27 -2.94
C ASN A 443 -51.92 -1.26 -3.96
N PRO A 444 -52.75 -1.97 -4.74
CA PRO A 444 -52.30 -3.08 -5.60
C PRO A 444 -51.64 -2.63 -6.90
N VAL A 445 -51.52 -1.32 -7.14
CA VAL A 445 -51.04 -0.75 -8.41
C VAL A 445 -50.05 0.40 -8.16
N VAL A 446 -48.95 0.40 -8.90
CA VAL A 446 -47.99 1.51 -8.97
C VAL A 446 -48.18 2.24 -10.30
N ARG A 447 -48.37 3.56 -10.23
CA ARG A 447 -48.44 4.44 -11.40
C ARG A 447 -47.05 4.96 -11.71
N LYS A 448 -46.62 4.87 -12.97
CA LYS A 448 -45.32 5.38 -13.43
C LYS A 448 -45.53 6.23 -14.68
N ASP A 449 -45.09 7.48 -14.62
CA ASP A 449 -45.18 8.41 -15.73
C ASP A 449 -43.89 8.37 -16.55
N ASP A 450 -44.05 8.38 -17.87
CA ASP A 450 -42.96 8.50 -18.84
C ASP A 450 -43.02 9.88 -19.50
N GLY A 451 -42.27 10.82 -18.92
CA GLY A 451 -42.12 12.18 -19.45
C GLY A 451 -43.43 12.95 -19.70
N GLY A 452 -44.53 12.58 -19.02
CA GLY A 452 -45.85 13.18 -19.21
C GLY A 452 -46.60 12.76 -20.49
N THR A 453 -46.05 11.83 -21.28
CA THR A 453 -46.65 11.40 -22.56
C THR A 453 -47.44 10.11 -22.43
N ALA A 454 -46.95 9.18 -21.59
CA ALA A 454 -47.59 7.91 -21.30
C ALA A 454 -47.57 7.64 -19.78
N ARG A 455 -48.62 6.99 -19.27
CA ARG A 455 -48.72 6.49 -17.91
C ARG A 455 -48.86 4.97 -17.96
N TYR A 456 -47.96 4.29 -17.26
CA TYR A 456 -47.97 2.85 -17.07
C TYR A 456 -48.54 2.50 -15.70
N PHE A 457 -49.33 1.43 -15.66
CA PHE A 457 -49.85 0.87 -14.41
C PHE A 457 -49.19 -0.49 -14.20
N TYR A 458 -48.33 -0.57 -13.19
CA TYR A 458 -47.66 -1.80 -12.81
C TYR A 458 -48.33 -2.43 -11.58
N LEU A 459 -48.26 -3.75 -11.46
CA LEU A 459 -48.70 -4.49 -10.29
C LEU A 459 -47.83 -4.11 -9.08
N ASN A 460 -48.46 -3.86 -7.92
CA ASN A 460 -47.76 -3.60 -6.66
C ASN A 460 -47.86 -4.82 -5.74
N PHE A 461 -46.71 -5.43 -5.47
CA PHE A 461 -46.61 -6.62 -4.63
C PHE A 461 -46.48 -6.24 -3.16
N LYS A 462 -46.98 -7.10 -2.25
CA LYS A 462 -46.88 -6.86 -0.80
C LYS A 462 -45.44 -6.87 -0.29
N ASP A 463 -44.59 -7.68 -0.92
CA ASP A 463 -43.16 -7.79 -0.63
C ASP A 463 -42.39 -8.38 -1.83
N ASN A 464 -41.06 -8.38 -1.76
CA ASN A 464 -40.19 -8.90 -2.82
C ASN A 464 -40.34 -10.41 -3.03
N ALA A 465 -40.63 -11.17 -1.96
CA ALA A 465 -40.85 -12.61 -2.07
C ALA A 465 -42.11 -12.93 -2.89
N SER A 466 -43.14 -12.10 -2.75
CA SER A 466 -44.41 -12.23 -3.47
C SER A 466 -44.26 -11.93 -4.95
N ARG A 467 -43.41 -10.95 -5.33
CA ARG A 467 -43.08 -10.69 -6.74
C ARG A 467 -42.37 -11.87 -7.40
N VAL A 468 -41.51 -12.54 -6.66
CA VAL A 468 -40.82 -13.75 -7.12
C VAL A 468 -41.79 -14.92 -7.27
N GLN A 469 -42.66 -15.13 -6.27
CA GLN A 469 -43.70 -16.16 -6.34
C GLN A 469 -44.66 -15.94 -7.51
N TYR A 470 -44.92 -14.68 -7.86
CA TYR A 470 -45.75 -14.33 -9.01
C TYR A 470 -45.20 -14.89 -10.33
N VAL A 471 -43.91 -14.67 -10.62
CA VAL A 471 -43.28 -15.20 -11.84
C VAL A 471 -43.29 -16.73 -11.83
N ARG A 472 -43.02 -17.36 -10.69
CA ARG A 472 -43.07 -18.83 -10.56
C ARG A 472 -44.47 -19.39 -10.84
N ARG A 473 -45.53 -18.72 -10.38
CA ARG A 473 -46.91 -19.14 -10.65
C ARG A 473 -47.26 -19.04 -12.13
N ILE A 474 -46.73 -18.08 -12.87
CA ILE A 474 -46.92 -18.00 -14.32
C ILE A 474 -46.30 -19.22 -15.02
N LEU A 475 -45.15 -19.69 -14.53
CA LEU A 475 -44.45 -20.86 -15.08
C LEU A 475 -45.03 -22.20 -14.61
N ASP A 476 -45.84 -22.21 -13.55
CA ASP A 476 -46.44 -23.43 -13.00
C ASP A 476 -47.80 -23.73 -13.65
N SER A 477 -47.85 -24.81 -14.42
CA SER A 477 -49.07 -25.30 -15.08
C SER A 477 -50.22 -25.64 -14.12
N SER A 478 -49.98 -25.79 -12.81
CA SER A 478 -51.03 -26.03 -11.82
C SER A 478 -52.01 -24.84 -11.68
N TYR A 479 -51.61 -23.67 -12.17
CA TYR A 479 -52.43 -22.45 -12.20
C TYR A 479 -53.16 -22.24 -13.53
N SER A 480 -53.10 -23.19 -14.48
CA SER A 480 -53.65 -23.03 -15.84
C SER A 480 -55.14 -22.69 -15.90
N ASP A 481 -55.90 -23.18 -14.91
CA ASP A 481 -57.35 -23.00 -14.84
C ASP A 481 -57.76 -21.70 -14.12
N ARG A 482 -56.79 -20.91 -13.65
CA ARG A 482 -57.02 -19.66 -12.93
C ARG A 482 -57.10 -18.46 -13.86
N ASP A 483 -57.94 -17.49 -13.50
CA ASP A 483 -58.18 -16.29 -14.28
C ASP A 483 -56.90 -15.43 -14.40
N GLY A 484 -56.59 -15.01 -15.63
CA GLY A 484 -55.40 -14.23 -15.98
C GLY A 484 -54.13 -15.05 -16.31
N TRP A 485 -54.05 -16.34 -15.95
CA TRP A 485 -52.82 -17.13 -16.13
C TRP A 485 -52.45 -17.35 -17.61
N ALA A 486 -53.41 -17.76 -18.44
CA ALA A 486 -53.15 -18.14 -19.84
C ALA A 486 -52.60 -16.98 -20.69
N GLU A 487 -53.04 -15.75 -20.42
CA GLU A 487 -52.54 -14.55 -21.09
C GLU A 487 -51.07 -14.31 -20.77
N LEU A 488 -50.70 -14.38 -19.49
CA LEU A 488 -49.33 -14.17 -19.01
C LEU A 488 -48.38 -15.28 -19.44
N ASN A 489 -48.82 -16.54 -19.39
CA ASN A 489 -48.00 -17.65 -19.86
C ASN A 489 -47.73 -17.59 -21.37
N THR A 490 -48.69 -17.07 -22.15
CA THR A 490 -48.49 -16.82 -23.59
C THR A 490 -47.45 -15.72 -23.83
N ILE A 491 -47.47 -14.66 -23.02
CA ILE A 491 -46.47 -13.59 -23.07
C ILE A 491 -45.08 -14.17 -22.79
N VAL A 492 -44.92 -14.93 -21.71
CA VAL A 492 -43.64 -15.58 -21.36
C VAL A 492 -43.16 -16.49 -22.48
N SER A 493 -44.02 -17.34 -23.03
CA SER A 493 -43.66 -18.26 -24.12
C SER A 493 -43.18 -17.51 -25.37
N ARG A 494 -43.86 -16.42 -25.75
CA ARG A 494 -43.45 -15.55 -26.87
C ARG A 494 -42.09 -14.89 -26.61
N CYS A 495 -41.84 -14.43 -25.39
CA CYS A 495 -40.57 -13.82 -25.01
C CYS A 495 -39.41 -14.82 -25.14
N LEU A 496 -39.65 -16.07 -24.74
CA LEU A 496 -38.65 -17.15 -24.82
C LEU A 496 -38.31 -17.54 -26.26
N GLU A 497 -39.26 -17.48 -27.19
CA GLU A 497 -39.02 -17.77 -28.62
C GLU A 497 -38.11 -16.74 -29.32
N LYS A 498 -38.02 -15.50 -28.81
CA LYS A 498 -37.18 -14.45 -29.40
C LYS A 498 -35.72 -14.45 -28.91
N LEU A 499 -35.42 -15.21 -27.86
CA LEU A 499 -34.06 -15.48 -27.45
C LEU A 499 -33.45 -16.49 -28.45
N GLY A 500 -32.38 -16.10 -29.15
CA GLY A 500 -31.78 -16.92 -30.22
C GLY A 500 -31.38 -18.31 -29.72
N THR A 501 -30.77 -18.35 -28.53
CA THR A 501 -30.53 -19.53 -27.69
C THR A 501 -30.09 -19.03 -26.32
N ALA A 502 -30.80 -19.39 -25.24
CA ALA A 502 -30.32 -19.19 -23.87
C ALA A 502 -30.16 -20.58 -23.24
N SER A 503 -28.92 -21.02 -23.10
CA SER A 503 -28.58 -22.31 -22.48
C SER A 503 -28.15 -22.04 -21.04
N ILE A 504 -28.92 -22.54 -20.07
CA ILE A 504 -28.60 -22.50 -18.64
C ILE A 504 -28.61 -23.95 -18.09
N PRO A 505 -27.57 -24.77 -18.30
CA PRO A 505 -27.50 -26.13 -17.79
C PRO A 505 -26.51 -26.26 -16.61
N GLY A 506 -27.04 -26.66 -15.45
CA GLY A 506 -26.39 -27.43 -14.37
C GLY A 506 -24.88 -27.28 -14.12
N GLY A 507 -24.49 -26.27 -13.36
CA GLY A 507 -23.26 -26.25 -12.55
C GLY A 507 -23.46 -25.33 -11.34
N ASP A 508 -23.60 -25.86 -10.12
CA ASP A 508 -23.84 -25.17 -8.82
C ASP A 508 -24.58 -23.80 -8.89
N ALA A 509 -25.56 -23.72 -9.79
CA ALA A 509 -26.04 -22.47 -10.35
C ALA A 509 -27.08 -21.80 -9.44
N ILE A 510 -27.02 -20.47 -9.40
CA ILE A 510 -28.06 -19.52 -8.94
C ILE A 510 -28.09 -19.22 -7.43
N LYS A 511 -27.03 -18.67 -6.83
CA LYS A 511 -27.19 -17.89 -5.57
C LYS A 511 -27.69 -16.48 -5.91
N THR A 512 -28.98 -16.35 -6.22
CA THR A 512 -29.66 -15.05 -6.30
C THR A 512 -30.37 -14.78 -4.99
N ASN A 513 -30.15 -13.61 -4.36
CA ASN A 513 -31.00 -13.16 -3.23
C ASN A 513 -32.34 -12.60 -3.74
N GLY A 514 -32.96 -13.37 -4.64
CA GLY A 514 -34.37 -13.30 -5.01
C GLY A 514 -35.06 -14.67 -5.02
N ASN A 515 -34.30 -15.78 -4.98
CA ASN A 515 -34.75 -17.17 -5.04
C ASN A 515 -35.58 -17.57 -6.29
N LEU A 516 -35.20 -18.69 -6.92
CA LEU A 516 -35.94 -19.94 -6.74
C LEU A 516 -34.99 -21.01 -6.19
N TYR A 517 -34.91 -21.04 -4.86
CA TYR A 517 -34.56 -22.18 -4.05
C TYR A 517 -35.69 -22.50 -3.07
N SER A 518 -35.80 -23.80 -2.74
CA SER A 518 -36.84 -24.38 -1.88
C SER A 518 -36.57 -24.09 -0.40
N VAL A 519 -37.60 -23.66 0.33
CA VAL A 519 -37.56 -23.46 1.80
C VAL A 519 -38.13 -24.71 2.46
N ASN A 520 -37.31 -25.41 3.25
CA ASN A 520 -37.78 -26.43 4.20
C ASN A 520 -37.49 -25.91 5.61
N GLY A 521 -38.52 -25.35 6.27
CA GLY A 521 -38.41 -24.84 7.63
C GLY A 521 -37.36 -23.72 7.80
N SER A 522 -36.57 -23.81 8.88
CA SER A 522 -35.58 -22.79 9.30
C SER A 522 -34.30 -22.73 8.45
N SER A 523 -34.30 -23.31 7.25
CA SER A 523 -33.14 -23.34 6.35
C SER A 523 -33.54 -23.04 4.90
N ILE A 524 -32.74 -22.21 4.22
CA ILE A 524 -32.78 -21.99 2.78
C ILE A 524 -31.88 -23.04 2.15
N SER A 525 -32.40 -23.98 1.37
CA SER A 525 -31.58 -24.97 0.67
C SER A 525 -31.46 -24.62 -0.80
N ALA A 526 -30.26 -24.19 -1.22
CA ALA A 526 -29.80 -24.44 -2.58
C ALA A 526 -29.68 -25.96 -2.78
N SER A 527 -29.66 -26.45 -4.01
CA SER A 527 -29.20 -27.81 -4.29
C SER A 527 -27.75 -27.96 -3.80
N GLY A 528 -27.52 -28.23 -2.52
CA GLY A 528 -26.20 -28.46 -1.93
C GLY A 528 -25.81 -27.70 -0.64
N GLY A 529 -26.61 -26.79 -0.07
CA GLY A 529 -26.26 -26.17 1.23
C GLY A 529 -26.92 -24.81 1.51
N ALA A 530 -26.97 -24.41 2.79
CA ALA A 530 -27.55 -23.14 3.23
C ALA A 530 -26.57 -21.98 3.10
N PHE A 531 -26.98 -20.89 2.46
CA PHE A 531 -26.26 -19.62 2.41
C PHE A 531 -27.16 -18.56 3.08
N GLY A 532 -26.70 -17.93 4.15
CA GLY A 532 -27.47 -16.90 4.85
C GLY A 532 -27.47 -15.57 4.08
N ALA A 533 -28.56 -14.80 4.13
CA ALA A 533 -28.64 -13.48 3.50
C ALA A 533 -27.52 -12.52 3.98
N ASP A 534 -27.11 -12.64 5.25
CA ASP A 534 -26.02 -11.86 5.84
C ASP A 534 -24.64 -12.23 5.27
N GLU A 535 -24.44 -13.48 4.87
CA GLU A 535 -23.17 -13.95 4.31
C GLU A 535 -23.00 -13.48 2.86
N LEU A 536 -24.09 -13.47 2.08
CA LEU A 536 -24.07 -12.86 0.75
C LEU A 536 -23.82 -11.36 0.83
N ARG A 537 -24.49 -10.65 1.74
CA ARG A 537 -24.27 -9.21 1.96
C ARG A 537 -22.80 -8.93 2.25
N LYS A 538 -22.21 -9.63 3.21
CA LYS A 538 -20.77 -9.51 3.52
C LYS A 538 -19.88 -9.80 2.32
N ASN A 539 -20.24 -10.76 1.48
CA ASN A 539 -19.48 -11.06 0.26
C ASN A 539 -19.58 -9.93 -0.77
N CYS A 540 -20.77 -9.36 -0.97
CA CYS A 540 -20.97 -8.23 -1.87
C CYS A 540 -20.22 -6.99 -1.38
N ASP A 541 -20.30 -6.69 -0.08
CA ASP A 541 -19.57 -5.62 0.56
C ASP A 541 -18.05 -5.85 0.43
N ASP A 542 -17.54 -7.07 0.67
CA ASP A 542 -16.13 -7.44 0.45
C ASP A 542 -15.69 -7.24 -1.01
N LYS A 543 -16.52 -7.61 -1.99
CA LYS A 543 -16.20 -7.46 -3.42
C LYS A 543 -16.24 -6.00 -3.85
N TYR A 544 -17.22 -5.24 -3.40
CA TYR A 544 -17.29 -3.79 -3.61
C TYR A 544 -16.08 -3.08 -2.98
N ASN A 545 -15.71 -3.49 -1.76
CA ASN A 545 -14.52 -3.00 -1.09
C ASN A 545 -13.26 -3.41 -1.84
N ARG A 546 -13.14 -4.61 -2.41
CA ARG A 546 -12.00 -5.00 -3.27
C ARG A 546 -11.94 -4.20 -4.56
N TYR A 547 -13.09 -3.93 -5.20
CA TYR A 547 -13.14 -3.06 -6.36
C TYR A 547 -12.65 -1.65 -6.02
N LYS A 548 -13.11 -1.10 -4.89
CA LYS A 548 -12.61 0.16 -4.35
C LYS A 548 -11.13 0.06 -3.99
N LEU A 549 -10.69 -1.00 -3.35
CA LEU A 549 -9.31 -1.24 -2.97
C LEU A 549 -8.42 -1.38 -4.19
N LEU A 550 -8.86 -1.96 -5.31
CA LEU A 550 -8.08 -2.03 -6.55
C LEU A 550 -7.93 -0.65 -7.19
N LYS A 551 -8.99 0.16 -7.16
CA LYS A 551 -8.89 1.58 -7.50
C LYS A 551 -7.94 2.28 -6.51
N MET A 552 -8.06 2.00 -5.22
CA MET A 552 -7.22 2.56 -4.17
C MET A 552 -5.78 2.06 -4.22
N PHE A 553 -5.46 0.83 -4.64
CA PHE A 553 -4.09 0.34 -4.79
C PHE A 553 -3.37 1.04 -5.95
N LEU A 554 -4.14 1.68 -6.83
CA LEU A 554 -3.64 2.61 -7.83
C LEU A 554 -3.60 4.06 -7.29
N TYR A 555 -4.47 4.44 -6.34
CA TYR A 555 -4.47 5.75 -5.65
C TYR A 555 -3.53 5.84 -4.43
N ASP A 556 -3.15 4.72 -3.83
CA ASP A 556 -2.40 4.65 -2.58
C ASP A 556 -0.93 4.63 -2.95
N ILE A 557 -0.33 5.81 -2.90
CA ILE A 557 1.09 6.00 -2.70
C ILE A 557 1.22 6.58 -1.29
N GLY A 558 1.07 5.72 -0.29
CA GLY A 558 1.43 6.01 1.09
C GLY A 558 0.49 5.41 2.13
N SER A 559 0.49 4.09 2.33
CA SER A 559 0.34 3.51 3.67
C SER A 559 0.94 2.10 3.75
N ASP A 560 1.62 1.84 4.86
CA ASP A 560 2.49 0.69 5.10
C ASP A 560 1.78 -0.66 5.19
N ASP A 561 2.62 -1.68 5.11
CA ASP A 561 2.44 -3.05 5.61
C ASP A 561 1.41 -3.20 6.73
N VAL A 562 0.42 -4.06 6.48
CA VAL A 562 -0.32 -4.71 7.55
C VAL A 562 0.46 -5.96 7.93
N ASP A 563 1.08 -5.89 9.10
CA ASP A 563 1.70 -7.03 9.76
C ASP A 563 0.66 -8.17 9.90
N ASP A 564 1.10 -9.36 9.54
CA ASP A 564 0.26 -10.53 9.38
C ASP A 564 -0.35 -10.95 10.74
N ASN A 565 -1.66 -11.20 10.72
CA ASN A 565 -2.55 -11.74 11.77
C ASN A 565 -3.41 -10.74 12.58
N ASP A 566 -4.73 -10.83 12.34
CA ASP A 566 -5.89 -10.32 13.09
C ASP A 566 -6.47 -8.92 12.83
N SER A 567 -5.92 -8.13 11.89
CA SER A 567 -6.50 -6.82 11.54
C SER A 567 -7.74 -6.93 10.63
N LYS A 568 -8.93 -6.62 11.17
CA LYS A 568 -10.15 -6.38 10.37
C LYS A 568 -10.12 -4.97 9.80
N TRP A 569 -9.86 -4.83 8.50
CA TRP A 569 -9.99 -3.57 7.79
C TRP A 569 -11.47 -3.14 7.73
N ALA A 570 -11.78 -1.93 8.19
CA ALA A 570 -13.10 -1.31 8.00
C ALA A 570 -12.92 -0.05 7.15
N VAL A 571 -13.36 -0.14 5.89
CA VAL A 571 -13.48 1.01 4.99
C VAL A 571 -14.78 1.73 5.36
N ASP A 572 -14.68 2.87 6.05
CA ASP A 572 -15.85 3.68 6.39
C ASP A 572 -15.94 4.83 5.38
N VAL A 573 -17.04 4.89 4.64
CA VAL A 573 -17.27 5.92 3.62
C VAL A 573 -18.33 6.85 4.17
N THR A 574 -17.89 7.94 4.78
CA THR A 574 -18.80 9.01 5.20
C THR A 574 -18.83 10.06 4.09
N ASP A 575 -19.97 10.18 3.41
CA ASP A 575 -20.27 11.23 2.41
C ASP A 575 -19.16 11.52 1.39
N GLY A 576 -19.02 10.65 0.39
CA GLY A 576 -18.65 11.00 -1.00
C GLY A 576 -17.31 11.69 -1.30
N ALA A 577 -16.47 12.01 -0.31
CA ALA A 577 -15.23 12.75 -0.52
C ALA A 577 -14.01 12.13 0.18
N LEU A 578 -14.21 11.42 1.31
CA LEU A 578 -13.11 10.87 2.11
C LEU A 578 -13.38 9.40 2.39
N VAL A 579 -12.40 8.54 2.08
CA VAL A 579 -12.43 7.13 2.47
C VAL A 579 -11.41 6.95 3.58
N SER A 580 -11.87 6.67 4.81
CA SER A 580 -10.99 6.34 5.92
C SER A 580 -10.73 4.83 5.98
N ILE A 581 -9.46 4.44 5.91
CA ILE A 581 -9.04 3.09 6.28
C ILE A 581 -8.82 3.11 7.79
N ASN A 582 -9.80 2.62 8.54
CA ASN A 582 -9.68 2.53 9.99
C ASN A 582 -8.99 1.22 10.36
N GLU A 583 -7.80 1.32 10.96
CA GLU A 583 -7.24 0.21 11.72
C GLU A 583 -8.04 0.09 13.03
N LEU A 584 -8.88 -0.94 13.15
CA LEU A 584 -9.66 -1.18 14.37
C LEU A 584 -8.74 -1.71 15.49
N LYS A 585 -8.07 -0.80 16.21
CA LYS A 585 -7.43 -1.16 17.49
C LYS A 585 -8.54 -1.48 18.51
N THR A 586 -8.86 -2.76 18.68
CA THR A 586 -9.79 -3.21 19.72
C THR A 586 -9.06 -3.39 21.05
N THR A 587 -9.29 -2.50 22.01
CA THR A 587 -8.85 -2.74 23.39
C THR A 587 -9.94 -3.47 24.15
N LYS A 588 -9.59 -4.56 24.85
CA LYS A 588 -10.52 -5.34 25.65
C LYS A 588 -10.56 -4.74 27.07
N VAL A 589 -11.68 -4.13 27.44
CA VAL A 589 -11.94 -3.65 28.81
C VAL A 589 -13.19 -4.35 29.34
N ASP A 590 -13.10 -4.99 30.51
CA ASP A 590 -14.21 -5.71 31.16
C ASP A 590 -14.96 -6.73 30.29
N GLY A 591 -14.24 -7.47 29.45
CA GLY A 591 -14.82 -8.55 28.63
C GLY A 591 -15.72 -8.07 27.48
N LYS A 592 -15.75 -6.76 27.22
CA LYS A 592 -16.39 -6.15 26.04
C LYS A 592 -15.33 -5.43 25.21
N TYR A 593 -15.51 -5.45 23.89
CA TYR A 593 -14.66 -4.70 22.96
C TYR A 593 -15.22 -3.28 22.84
N GLU A 594 -14.42 -2.28 23.17
CA GLU A 594 -14.76 -0.87 22.96
C GLU A 594 -13.90 -0.28 21.82
N LYS A 595 -14.47 0.69 21.09
CA LYS A 595 -13.82 1.37 19.95
C LYS A 595 -12.71 2.28 20.48
N GLY A 596 -11.45 1.88 20.31
CA GLY A 596 -10.28 2.74 20.56
C GLY A 596 -10.15 3.84 19.49
N ALA A 597 -9.34 4.86 19.77
CA ALA A 597 -9.01 5.91 18.81
C ALA A 597 -8.39 5.28 17.55
N SER A 598 -9.02 5.49 16.40
CA SER A 598 -8.53 5.06 15.09
C SER A 598 -7.45 6.01 14.60
N GLU A 599 -6.34 5.46 14.08
CA GLU A 599 -5.50 6.19 13.12
C GLU A 599 -6.25 6.20 11.79
N GLU A 600 -6.61 7.39 11.32
CA GLU A 600 -7.44 7.62 10.13
C GLU A 600 -6.53 7.83 8.92
N HIS A 601 -6.39 6.82 8.06
CA HIS A 601 -5.73 7.00 6.76
C HIS A 601 -6.74 7.56 5.76
N VAL A 602 -6.54 8.80 5.32
CA VAL A 602 -7.47 9.52 4.44
C VAL A 602 -6.92 9.52 3.01
N ILE A 603 -7.49 8.66 2.16
CA ILE A 603 -7.28 8.77 0.70
C ILE A 603 -8.33 9.75 0.15
N ASP A 604 -7.85 10.83 -0.46
CA ASP A 604 -8.69 11.81 -1.14
C ASP A 604 -9.21 11.21 -2.45
N SER A 605 -10.44 10.68 -2.38
CA SER A 605 -11.12 10.08 -3.54
C SER A 605 -11.43 11.07 -4.67
N SER A 606 -11.15 12.37 -4.50
CA SER A 606 -11.29 13.39 -5.54
C SER A 606 -10.05 13.57 -6.41
N ARG A 607 -8.91 12.99 -6.03
CA ARG A 607 -7.64 13.09 -6.77
C ARG A 607 -7.44 11.88 -7.69
N SER A 608 -6.96 12.09 -8.92
CA SER A 608 -6.79 11.05 -9.95
C SER A 608 -5.63 10.09 -9.66
N ILE A 609 -5.64 8.85 -10.18
CA ILE A 609 -4.51 7.90 -10.04
C ILE A 609 -3.26 8.53 -10.65
N TYR A 610 -3.43 9.24 -11.76
CA TYR A 610 -2.36 9.98 -12.40
C TYR A 610 -1.72 10.98 -11.44
N ASP A 611 -2.51 11.80 -10.74
CA ASP A 611 -2.01 12.77 -9.76
C ASP A 611 -1.38 12.13 -8.52
N TYR A 612 -1.69 10.87 -8.22
CA TYR A 612 -1.06 10.13 -7.12
C TYR A 612 0.28 9.53 -7.52
N VAL A 613 0.40 9.01 -8.75
CA VAL A 613 1.63 8.38 -9.27
C VAL A 613 2.62 9.43 -9.76
N ILE A 614 2.11 10.51 -10.36
CA ILE A 614 2.88 11.52 -11.09
C ILE A 614 2.82 12.86 -10.36
N ASP A 615 3.98 13.46 -10.15
CA ASP A 615 4.11 14.84 -9.68
C ASP A 615 3.79 15.81 -10.81
N THR A 616 2.52 16.22 -10.85
CA THR A 616 2.03 17.11 -11.88
C THR A 616 2.59 18.54 -11.79
N SER A 617 3.18 18.92 -10.65
CA SER A 617 3.81 20.24 -10.49
C SER A 617 5.10 20.40 -11.33
N LYS A 618 5.70 19.28 -11.75
CA LYS A 618 6.96 19.26 -12.53
C LYS A 618 6.77 19.53 -14.02
N TRP A 619 5.54 19.42 -14.53
CA TRP A 619 5.25 19.69 -15.94
C TRP A 619 5.54 21.15 -16.31
N ASP A 620 4.97 22.10 -15.56
CA ASP A 620 5.17 23.53 -15.82
C ASP A 620 6.63 23.95 -15.64
N GLU A 621 7.33 23.41 -14.64
CA GLU A 621 8.75 23.65 -14.40
C GLU A 621 9.60 23.23 -15.60
N MET A 622 9.42 21.99 -16.09
CA MET A 622 10.22 21.44 -17.18
C MET A 622 9.93 22.10 -18.53
N PHE A 623 8.65 22.25 -18.90
CA PHE A 623 8.28 22.78 -20.21
C PHE A 623 8.34 24.31 -20.30
N SER A 624 8.72 24.98 -19.20
CA SER A 624 9.14 26.39 -19.23
C SER A 624 10.59 26.60 -19.71
N LEU A 625 11.42 25.55 -19.72
CA LEU A 625 12.82 25.63 -20.15
C LEU A 625 12.92 25.69 -21.68
N ASP A 626 13.80 26.57 -22.18
CA ASP A 626 14.01 26.76 -23.61
C ASP A 626 14.39 25.48 -24.38
N GLU A 627 14.97 24.48 -23.70
CA GLU A 627 15.33 23.18 -24.26
C GLU A 627 14.11 22.29 -24.57
N TYR A 628 13.04 22.40 -23.77
CA TYR A 628 11.89 21.48 -23.83
C TYR A 628 10.59 22.14 -24.29
N LYS A 629 10.48 23.47 -24.21
CA LYS A 629 9.24 24.23 -24.46
C LYS A 629 8.57 23.99 -25.82
N ASP A 630 9.35 23.67 -26.86
CA ASP A 630 8.87 23.50 -28.23
C ASP A 630 8.88 22.01 -28.67
N LEU A 631 9.21 21.08 -27.77
CA LEU A 631 9.25 19.66 -28.08
C LEU A 631 7.86 19.04 -28.03
N GLU A 632 7.52 18.26 -29.06
CA GLU A 632 6.30 17.46 -29.06
C GLU A 632 6.36 16.29 -28.05
N PHE A 633 7.58 15.80 -27.77
CA PHE A 633 7.91 14.84 -26.74
C PHE A 633 9.42 14.87 -26.48
N TYR A 634 9.82 14.47 -25.27
CA TYR A 634 11.20 14.14 -24.94
C TYR A 634 11.37 12.62 -24.91
N LYS A 635 12.48 12.11 -25.46
CA LYS A 635 12.81 10.69 -25.47
C LYS A 635 14.26 10.47 -25.05
N SER A 636 14.48 9.54 -24.12
CA SER A 636 15.81 9.10 -23.69
C SER A 636 15.87 7.57 -23.60
N GLU A 637 17.00 6.97 -23.99
CA GLU A 637 17.23 5.54 -23.84
C GLU A 637 17.77 5.25 -22.44
N ALA A 638 17.18 4.27 -21.74
CA ALA A 638 17.57 3.91 -20.38
C ALA A 638 19.03 3.45 -20.30
N LYS A 639 19.47 2.62 -21.25
CA LYS A 639 20.85 2.15 -21.40
C LYS A 639 21.14 1.98 -22.88
N ALA A 640 22.30 2.45 -23.35
CA ALA A 640 22.65 2.36 -24.76
C ALA A 640 22.55 0.92 -25.29
N GLY A 641 21.65 0.68 -26.24
CA GLY A 641 21.43 -0.62 -26.86
C GLY A 641 20.52 -1.58 -26.08
N SER A 642 19.88 -1.13 -24.98
CA SER A 642 18.85 -1.94 -24.29
C SER A 642 17.53 -1.96 -25.03
N GLY A 643 17.29 -0.97 -25.90
CA GLY A 643 16.03 -0.80 -26.62
C GLY A 643 14.90 -0.21 -25.76
N SER A 644 15.13 0.04 -24.46
CA SER A 644 14.14 0.63 -23.55
C SER A 644 14.25 2.14 -23.45
N TYR A 645 13.11 2.82 -23.59
CA TYR A 645 13.05 4.27 -23.64
C TYR A 645 12.08 4.84 -22.62
N GLY A 646 12.47 5.95 -21.99
CA GLY A 646 11.58 6.82 -21.26
C GLY A 646 11.17 7.97 -22.16
N VAL A 647 9.85 8.17 -22.27
CA VAL A 647 9.25 9.19 -23.10
C VAL A 647 8.36 10.06 -22.23
N VAL A 648 8.59 11.37 -22.27
CA VAL A 648 7.78 12.37 -21.58
C VAL A 648 7.07 13.21 -22.63
N VAL A 649 5.76 13.23 -22.57
CA VAL A 649 4.90 13.88 -23.56
C VAL A 649 4.14 15.04 -22.88
N PRO A 650 4.43 16.31 -23.24
CA PRO A 650 3.69 17.46 -22.70
C PRO A 650 2.25 17.51 -23.21
N SER A 651 1.48 18.42 -22.61
CA SER A 651 0.12 18.74 -23.03
C SER A 651 0.07 19.21 -24.47
N GLY A 652 -1.00 18.82 -25.16
CA GLY A 652 -1.14 19.11 -26.58
C GLY A 652 -2.52 18.77 -27.11
N ALA A 653 -3.04 19.62 -28.00
CA ALA A 653 -4.39 19.49 -28.52
C ALA A 653 -4.61 18.29 -29.46
N SER A 654 -3.56 17.56 -29.85
CA SER A 654 -3.66 16.42 -30.78
C SER A 654 -3.04 15.18 -30.16
N ALA A 655 -3.76 14.06 -30.29
CA ALA A 655 -3.31 12.76 -29.82
C ALA A 655 -1.96 12.36 -30.45
N LEU A 656 -1.05 11.80 -29.65
CA LEU A 656 0.27 11.39 -30.10
C LEU A 656 0.32 9.90 -30.41
N LYS A 657 0.83 9.53 -31.60
CA LYS A 657 1.01 8.13 -31.98
C LYS A 657 2.35 7.60 -31.49
N ILE A 658 2.38 6.39 -30.92
CA ILE A 658 3.65 5.76 -30.52
C ILE A 658 4.56 5.55 -31.72
N SER A 659 4.00 5.41 -32.92
CA SER A 659 4.79 5.29 -34.14
C SER A 659 5.64 6.50 -34.50
N SER A 660 5.20 7.72 -34.19
CA SER A 660 5.98 8.94 -34.42
C SER A 660 7.09 9.11 -33.38
N ILE A 661 6.91 8.57 -32.18
CA ILE A 661 7.91 8.56 -31.11
C ILE A 661 9.07 7.61 -31.44
N GLY A 662 8.75 6.47 -32.08
CA GLY A 662 9.75 5.51 -32.52
C GLY A 662 10.26 4.58 -31.41
N VAL A 663 9.38 4.19 -30.48
CA VAL A 663 9.70 3.29 -29.35
C VAL A 663 8.88 2.00 -29.43
N THR A 664 9.40 0.92 -28.87
CA THR A 664 8.74 -0.40 -28.79
C THR A 664 8.72 -0.96 -27.38
N GLN A 665 9.52 -0.41 -26.46
CA GLN A 665 9.51 -0.82 -25.05
C GLN A 665 9.99 0.32 -24.14
N GLY A 666 9.55 0.29 -22.88
CA GLY A 666 9.91 1.23 -21.83
C GLY A 666 8.70 1.92 -21.20
N VAL A 667 8.79 3.22 -20.95
CA VAL A 667 7.73 4.00 -20.26
C VAL A 667 7.36 5.23 -21.05
N ILE A 668 6.06 5.40 -21.31
CA ILE A 668 5.50 6.61 -21.92
C ILE A 668 4.63 7.29 -20.87
N LEU A 669 5.02 8.50 -20.49
CA LEU A 669 4.32 9.36 -19.57
C LEU A 669 3.78 10.58 -20.32
N ALA A 670 2.47 10.81 -20.27
CA ALA A 670 1.83 11.93 -20.97
C ALA A 670 0.89 12.73 -20.07
N ASN A 671 0.91 14.04 -20.21
CA ASN A 671 0.10 14.99 -19.44
C ASN A 671 -0.85 15.77 -20.32
N ASP A 672 -2.12 15.81 -19.95
CA ASP A 672 -3.27 16.36 -20.66
C ASP A 672 -3.21 16.08 -22.17
N ARG A 673 -2.95 14.81 -22.53
CA ARG A 673 -2.78 14.41 -23.93
C ARG A 673 -3.10 12.95 -24.21
N ASP A 674 -4.00 12.74 -25.16
CA ASP A 674 -4.35 11.41 -25.66
C ASP A 674 -3.16 10.69 -26.32
N ILE A 675 -3.05 9.39 -26.09
CA ILE A 675 -2.02 8.52 -26.67
C ILE A 675 -2.66 7.48 -27.58
N ILE A 676 -2.12 7.35 -28.79
CA ILE A 676 -2.54 6.37 -29.80
C ILE A 676 -1.49 5.26 -29.91
N VAL A 677 -1.89 4.03 -29.58
CA VAL A 677 -1.06 2.83 -29.70
C VAL A 677 -1.29 2.20 -31.07
N ASP A 678 -0.33 2.35 -31.98
CA ASP A 678 -0.42 1.87 -33.37
C ASP A 678 0.73 0.93 -33.78
N ARG A 679 1.51 0.47 -32.80
CA ARG A 679 2.53 -0.58 -32.92
C ARG A 679 2.64 -1.36 -31.60
N ASP A 680 3.31 -2.50 -31.66
CA ASP A 680 3.64 -3.31 -30.49
C ASP A 680 4.42 -2.51 -29.45
N PHE A 681 4.09 -2.73 -28.17
CA PHE A 681 4.71 -2.03 -27.06
C PHE A 681 4.85 -2.91 -25.81
N THR A 682 6.02 -2.89 -25.18
CA THR A 682 6.30 -3.60 -23.92
C THR A 682 6.71 -2.64 -22.80
N GLY A 683 5.94 -2.59 -21.71
CA GLY A 683 6.17 -1.71 -20.57
C GLY A 683 4.91 -0.96 -20.17
N LEU A 684 5.04 0.30 -19.73
CA LEU A 684 3.95 1.10 -19.17
C LEU A 684 3.65 2.35 -20.01
N ILE A 685 2.37 2.58 -20.32
CA ILE A 685 1.84 3.83 -20.86
C ILE A 685 0.88 4.42 -19.82
N ILE A 686 1.18 5.61 -19.34
CA ILE A 686 0.40 6.32 -18.34
C ILE A 686 0.04 7.74 -18.83
N THR A 687 -1.25 8.08 -18.76
CA THR A 687 -1.77 9.39 -19.11
C THR A 687 -3.05 9.73 -18.34
N ASP A 688 -3.25 11.00 -18.06
CA ASP A 688 -4.52 11.60 -17.64
C ASP A 688 -5.55 11.70 -18.80
N GLY A 689 -5.09 11.60 -20.06
CA GLY A 689 -5.95 11.56 -21.24
C GLY A 689 -6.47 10.15 -21.59
N ASN A 690 -6.93 10.00 -22.83
CA ASN A 690 -7.41 8.73 -23.37
C ASN A 690 -6.27 7.93 -23.99
N ILE A 691 -6.32 6.61 -23.83
CA ILE A 691 -5.47 5.69 -24.61
C ILE A 691 -6.33 5.03 -25.68
N THR A 692 -5.95 5.19 -26.95
CA THR A 692 -6.63 4.55 -28.09
C THR A 692 -5.69 3.60 -28.82
N ILE A 693 -6.01 2.31 -28.80
CA ILE A 693 -5.36 1.31 -29.62
C ILE A 693 -5.92 1.43 -31.04
N SER A 694 -5.06 1.66 -32.03
CA SER A 694 -5.46 1.92 -33.42
C SER A 694 -4.74 1.06 -34.45
N GLY A 695 -3.80 0.21 -34.04
CA GLY A 695 -3.18 -0.80 -34.91
C GLY A 695 -3.54 -2.21 -34.47
N ASP A 696 -3.20 -3.17 -35.33
CA ASP A 696 -3.18 -4.58 -34.96
C ASP A 696 -1.89 -4.84 -34.16
N VAL A 697 -1.99 -4.78 -32.84
CA VAL A 697 -0.82 -4.67 -31.95
C VAL A 697 -0.88 -5.63 -30.77
N THR A 698 0.29 -5.96 -30.26
CA THR A 698 0.49 -6.65 -28.98
C THR A 698 1.08 -5.69 -27.95
N ILE A 699 0.38 -5.55 -26.82
CA ILE A 699 0.79 -4.69 -25.71
C ILE A 699 1.05 -5.59 -24.50
N THR A 700 2.23 -5.48 -23.90
CA THR A 700 2.64 -6.36 -22.80
C THR A 700 3.19 -5.55 -21.63
N ALA A 701 2.64 -5.76 -20.44
CA ALA A 701 3.22 -5.21 -19.22
C ALA A 701 4.52 -5.96 -18.90
N ASP A 702 5.56 -5.21 -18.58
CA ASP A 702 6.82 -5.77 -18.09
C ASP A 702 7.32 -4.90 -16.94
N ARG A 703 7.19 -5.46 -15.72
CA ARG A 703 7.56 -4.79 -14.48
C ARG A 703 9.05 -4.43 -14.45
N GLU A 704 9.92 -5.36 -14.84
CA GLU A 704 11.37 -5.20 -14.76
C GLU A 704 11.86 -4.13 -15.76
N ILE A 705 11.33 -4.15 -17.00
CA ILE A 705 11.61 -3.12 -18.00
C ILE A 705 11.09 -1.77 -17.53
N THR A 706 9.87 -1.69 -17.00
CA THR A 706 9.27 -0.43 -16.53
C THR A 706 10.10 0.17 -15.40
N GLU A 707 10.37 -0.60 -14.35
CA GLU A 707 11.11 -0.17 -13.17
C GLU A 707 12.54 0.27 -13.54
N SER A 708 13.26 -0.57 -14.30
CA SER A 708 14.62 -0.26 -14.70
C SER A 708 14.72 0.96 -15.61
N THR A 709 13.69 1.24 -16.41
CA THR A 709 13.61 2.42 -17.28
C THR A 709 13.39 3.69 -16.47
N ILE A 710 12.46 3.66 -15.51
CA ILE A 710 12.23 4.81 -14.60
C ILE A 710 13.49 5.11 -13.81
N LYS A 711 14.14 4.08 -13.23
CA LYS A 711 15.38 4.24 -12.46
C LYS A 711 16.59 4.69 -13.30
N ALA A 712 16.62 4.41 -14.59
CA ALA A 712 17.76 4.76 -15.43
C ALA A 712 17.70 6.19 -15.99
N ILE A 713 16.50 6.77 -16.12
CA ILE A 713 16.29 8.05 -16.82
C ILE A 713 16.02 9.15 -15.78
N PRO A 714 16.99 10.06 -15.52
CA PRO A 714 16.86 11.08 -14.47
C PRO A 714 15.60 11.95 -14.62
N LEU A 715 15.28 12.31 -15.86
CA LEU A 715 14.08 13.09 -16.16
C LEU A 715 12.80 12.33 -15.78
N LEU A 716 12.73 11.03 -16.05
CA LEU A 716 11.55 10.24 -15.74
C LEU A 716 11.39 10.06 -14.22
N LYS A 717 12.50 9.84 -13.49
CA LYS A 717 12.50 9.81 -12.02
C LYS A 717 11.87 11.05 -11.39
N GLN A 718 12.12 12.22 -11.97
CA GLN A 718 11.63 13.48 -11.43
C GLN A 718 10.10 13.58 -11.47
N PHE A 719 9.42 12.82 -12.33
CA PHE A 719 7.96 12.86 -12.45
C PHE A 719 7.27 11.85 -11.54
N PHE A 720 7.89 10.70 -11.23
CA PHE A 720 7.25 9.69 -10.40
C PHE A 720 7.56 9.95 -8.93
N PHE A 721 6.55 10.18 -8.09
CA PHE A 721 6.73 10.44 -6.65
C PHE A 721 7.54 9.35 -5.93
N ALA A 722 7.42 8.10 -6.39
CA ALA A 722 8.17 6.96 -5.85
C ALA A 722 9.69 7.03 -6.11
N TYR A 723 10.14 7.80 -7.12
CA TYR A 723 11.54 7.83 -7.58
C TYR A 723 12.21 9.21 -7.47
N GLN A 724 11.49 10.24 -7.04
CA GLN A 724 12.05 11.56 -6.76
C GLN A 724 13.03 11.52 -5.58
N GLY A 725 14.19 12.16 -5.73
CA GLY A 725 15.21 12.27 -4.67
C GLY A 725 16.19 11.09 -4.58
N ILE A 726 16.17 10.16 -5.54
CA ILE A 726 17.14 9.06 -5.65
C ILE A 726 18.36 9.52 -6.45
N ASP A 727 19.21 10.33 -5.81
CA ASP A 727 20.56 10.63 -6.29
C ASP A 727 21.60 9.95 -5.37
N GLY A 728 22.33 9.00 -5.95
CA GLY A 728 23.47 8.32 -5.32
C GLY A 728 23.28 6.82 -5.14
N ASP A 729 24.35 6.06 -5.33
CA ASP A 729 24.48 4.71 -4.79
C ASP A 729 24.33 4.81 -3.27
N ALA A 730 23.14 4.52 -2.76
CA ALA A 730 22.88 4.49 -1.33
C ALA A 730 23.72 3.36 -0.72
N LEU A 731 24.69 3.70 0.13
CA LEU A 731 25.25 2.75 1.07
C LEU A 731 24.12 2.35 2.00
N GLY A 732 23.67 1.10 1.89
CA GLY A 732 22.67 0.54 2.79
C GLY A 732 23.13 0.68 4.25
N GLY A 733 22.18 0.85 5.16
CA GLY A 733 22.43 1.02 6.60
C GLY A 733 23.19 -0.14 7.27
N ASP A 734 23.47 -1.22 6.54
CA ASP A 734 24.23 -2.39 6.98
C ASP A 734 25.73 -2.10 7.22
N ASP A 735 26.26 -0.94 6.79
CA ASP A 735 27.69 -0.62 6.87
C ASP A 735 28.11 0.37 8.01
N ILE A 736 27.18 0.84 8.86
CA ILE A 736 27.52 1.79 9.94
C ILE A 736 28.21 1.09 11.11
N LYS A 737 29.49 1.38 11.33
CA LYS A 737 30.28 0.82 12.45
C LYS A 737 30.28 1.75 13.66
N SER A 738 30.57 1.18 14.83
CA SER A 738 30.64 1.94 16.09
C SER A 738 31.68 3.06 16.04
N GLU A 739 32.72 2.84 15.24
CA GLU A 739 33.81 3.77 14.97
C GLU A 739 33.37 5.03 14.20
N ASP A 740 32.26 4.94 13.46
CA ASP A 740 31.69 6.06 12.69
C ASP A 740 30.82 6.98 13.57
N LEU A 741 30.35 6.49 14.72
CA LEU A 741 29.48 7.19 15.67
C LEU A 741 30.23 7.79 16.86
N LEU A 742 31.31 7.13 17.30
CA LEU A 742 32.08 7.49 18.48
C LEU A 742 33.59 7.40 18.19
N SER A 743 34.32 8.49 18.44
CA SER A 743 35.77 8.54 18.27
C SER A 743 36.47 9.02 19.54
N TYR A 744 37.74 8.63 19.69
CA TYR A 744 38.61 9.12 20.75
C TYR A 744 39.53 10.21 20.22
N ASP A 745 39.47 11.37 20.85
CA ASP A 745 40.43 12.44 20.64
C ASP A 745 41.30 12.64 21.88
N ASN A 746 42.46 13.29 21.67
CA ASN A 746 43.39 13.71 22.72
C ASN A 746 43.77 12.62 23.73
N TRP A 747 43.99 11.39 23.27
CA TRP A 747 44.38 10.26 24.10
C TRP A 747 45.68 10.52 24.87
N ARG A 748 45.63 10.42 26.20
CA ARG A 748 46.76 10.68 27.11
C ARG A 748 46.93 9.53 28.10
N LYS A 749 48.17 9.02 28.18
CA LYS A 749 48.58 8.02 29.17
C LYS A 749 49.14 8.69 30.42
N ASN A 750 48.79 8.17 31.60
CA ASN A 750 49.31 8.67 32.89
C ASN A 750 48.99 10.17 33.10
N TYR A 751 47.74 10.55 32.84
CA TYR A 751 47.27 11.92 32.99
C TYR A 751 47.24 12.32 34.47
N VAL A 752 47.72 13.54 34.78
CA VAL A 752 47.63 14.14 36.10
C VAL A 752 46.87 15.44 35.89
N ALA A 753 45.69 15.56 36.50
CA ALA A 753 44.88 16.78 36.40
C ALA A 753 45.68 17.98 36.96
N GLU A 754 45.63 19.12 36.27
CA GLU A 754 46.40 20.33 36.62
C GLU A 754 45.96 21.01 37.95
N THR A 755 45.08 20.40 38.74
CA THR A 755 44.54 20.98 39.98
C THR A 755 45.28 20.61 41.27
N GLU A 756 46.35 19.82 41.23
CA GLU A 756 47.19 19.52 42.43
C GLU A 756 48.66 19.97 42.30
N ALA A 757 48.94 21.01 41.51
CA ALA A 757 50.27 21.66 41.51
C ALA A 757 50.40 22.83 42.51
N GLU A 758 49.31 23.26 43.16
CA GLU A 758 49.33 24.29 44.20
C GLU A 758 48.96 23.73 45.58
N THR A 759 49.65 22.69 46.04
CA THR A 759 49.97 22.53 47.48
C THR A 759 51.04 21.47 47.67
N LYS A 760 52.29 21.86 47.42
CA LYS A 760 53.44 21.34 48.17
C LYS A 760 54.49 22.40 48.36
#